data_AF-A0A1V5V9G2-F1
#
_entry.id   AF-A0A1V5V9G2-F1
#
_cell.length_a   1.000
_cell.length_b   1.000
_cell.length_c   1.000
_cell.angle_alpha   90.00
_cell.angle_beta   90.00
_cell.angle_gamma   90.00
#
_symmetry.space_group_name_H-M   'P 1'
#
loop_
_entity.id
_entity.type
_entity.pdbx_description
1 polymer ?
#
loop_
_entity_poly.entity_id
_entity_poly.type
_entity_poly.pdbx_seq_one_letter_code
_entity_poly.pdbx_strand_id
1 'polypeptide(L)'
;MIANNPKEYYSTITHVDIGDVARELIGERITDESGGVIYIDCPRHASISHRSFTVDTQKQCWYCWGCGVGGDVLHLVEFIQSGTVTKNASGRMPDSHRAARDFLANKAGLPPLSQWNLSPEQVVEIEKRRSEEELVFGILTEIAEYYHRKFNANDEARQAFKSQYGISDETINTLQIGYADNDGLLKHLKDKKYKPRDIAKTGCFNFDFHENMHPVFKNRYVFPYWKHGRVVYLIGRRSPWSEDSDFENHKYKKLQIPNDQRKYISQCINNRYFFNEDALLSQSEFVVITEGITDCISLMERGFTAFSPVTNNFSDNDIEKLYNLTRRFGRIYICQDNEPSEAGLKGAMKTAHYLESRGLKIYVLNLPLGDKQVQARAQLAGIPPDTPKKTIESLKQDSKIDVNEYFLTHTADDFRELFKTAKTPLQFAIETIPCDVPEDERTERLQAVLKRISRLSQLDQERYVSIIWDRFTNPKIGKTALKATIKELRKASSVGGDDGPTLKDVAADIISFAGPILHASDIGWFLYRSGVWESVKEDRINNIILERLDAHFKDNNTTKNTRDEIRHRIEVTTGVLLPMESVLNGYKHLLNVENGMYDIKTGKLLPHDMKLYSTIRLPYPHDPRAKCPRWIQFVEEVFPDDPVSQRVLQEWFGYCLTPDTRHEKALFCLGEGVNGKTKALTVLENLVGKQNCAHVPLDKLDMDFHTVSLFNKLLNLCIETEARELANTAAFKSIVSGETQEDAYKYRDRFSFPVFARLCYATNHLPRFSDTSRGLYRRILALDFGQDFSQSKDKDLETKLLAELPGIFQWALEGYRRLRDRDEFETPPAMQNIIQDIRRSSSSVAAFVEDECTVLDGTSGQYVSNPALYDAYKRYCAENGKKPFSSDVFFKELRRVVPPKCEFKLQRVDGKVTRVCTNIMLA
;
A
#
# COMPACT_ATOMS: atom_id res chain seq x y z
N MET A 1 11.85 11.73 4.04
CA MET A 1 11.41 11.38 5.40
C MET A 1 10.50 10.18 5.29
N ILE A 2 10.81 9.14 6.07
CA ILE A 2 10.16 7.84 6.04
C ILE A 2 8.67 8.01 6.35
N ALA A 3 7.82 7.40 5.53
CA ALA A 3 6.38 7.60 5.47
C ALA A 3 5.67 7.30 6.81
N ASN A 4 4.58 8.03 7.09
CA ASN A 4 3.59 7.78 8.15
C ASN A 4 2.77 6.49 7.94
N ASN A 5 3.32 5.49 7.24
CA ASN A 5 2.67 4.21 7.01
C ASN A 5 3.13 3.22 8.08
N PRO A 6 2.33 2.92 9.12
CA PRO A 6 2.68 1.89 10.09
C PRO A 6 2.92 0.50 9.48
N LYS A 7 2.49 0.24 8.22
CA LYS A 7 2.84 -0.99 7.48
C LYS A 7 4.31 -1.02 7.03
N GLU A 8 4.97 0.14 6.91
CA GLU A 8 6.35 0.27 6.47
C GLU A 8 7.34 0.44 7.62
N TYR A 9 6.88 0.58 8.86
CA TYR A 9 7.74 0.75 10.04
C TYR A 9 8.76 -0.41 10.15
N TYR A 10 8.25 -1.66 10.21
CA TYR A 10 9.10 -2.85 10.28
C TYR A 10 9.91 -3.08 9.01
N SER A 11 9.37 -2.70 7.85
CA SER A 11 10.14 -2.71 6.60
C SER A 11 11.35 -1.79 6.72
N THR A 12 11.18 -0.55 7.14
CA THR A 12 12.25 0.45 7.18
C THR A 12 13.37 0.05 8.14
N ILE A 13 13.03 -0.41 9.35
CA ILE A 13 14.05 -0.83 10.33
C ILE A 13 14.77 -2.13 9.92
N THR A 14 14.14 -3.00 9.11
CA THR A 14 14.78 -4.23 8.63
C THR A 14 15.63 -4.02 7.37
N HIS A 15 15.66 -2.82 6.79
CA HIS A 15 16.58 -2.43 5.70
C HIS A 15 17.89 -1.80 6.23
N VAL A 16 18.04 -1.65 7.55
CA VAL A 16 19.30 -1.22 8.15
C VAL A 16 20.38 -2.27 7.89
N ASP A 17 21.58 -1.84 7.50
CA ASP A 17 22.67 -2.76 7.15
C ASP A 17 23.06 -3.66 8.33
N ILE A 18 22.97 -4.98 8.11
CA ILE A 18 23.24 -5.96 9.16
C ILE A 18 24.70 -5.98 9.58
N GLY A 19 25.64 -5.68 8.66
CA GLY A 19 27.07 -5.63 8.93
C GLY A 19 27.40 -4.47 9.84
N ASP A 20 26.86 -3.29 9.57
CA ASP A 20 27.01 -2.10 10.42
C ASP A 20 26.43 -2.32 11.82
N VAL A 21 25.31 -3.03 11.93
CA VAL A 21 24.72 -3.41 13.21
C VAL A 21 25.59 -4.44 13.95
N ALA A 22 26.11 -5.45 13.25
CA ALA A 22 26.98 -6.46 13.85
C ALA A 22 28.29 -5.84 14.39
N ARG A 23 28.94 -4.97 13.61
CA ARG A 23 30.16 -4.28 14.03
C ARG A 23 29.93 -3.39 15.25
N GLU A 24 28.78 -2.71 15.31
CA GLU A 24 28.42 -1.88 16.46
C GLU A 24 28.13 -2.71 17.72
N LEU A 25 27.30 -3.75 17.61
CA LEU A 25 26.81 -4.47 18.78
C LEU A 25 27.76 -5.54 19.30
N ILE A 26 28.60 -6.12 18.44
CA ILE A 26 29.41 -7.29 18.78
C ILE A 26 30.80 -7.27 18.12
N GLY A 27 31.28 -6.09 17.72
CA GLY A 27 32.56 -5.90 17.03
C GLY A 27 33.77 -6.51 17.74
N GLU A 28 33.81 -6.47 19.08
CA GLU A 28 34.91 -7.02 19.89
C GLU A 28 35.05 -8.56 19.79
N ARG A 29 34.01 -9.25 19.31
CA ARG A 29 34.00 -10.71 19.11
C ARG A 29 34.16 -11.12 17.65
N ILE A 30 34.37 -10.17 16.74
CA ILE A 30 34.66 -10.47 15.33
C ILE A 30 36.03 -11.13 15.25
N THR A 31 36.07 -12.35 14.72
CA THR A 31 37.31 -13.13 14.59
C THR A 31 37.90 -13.07 13.19
N ASP A 32 37.08 -12.77 12.17
CA ASP A 32 37.51 -12.64 10.78
C ASP A 32 36.44 -11.91 9.94
N GLU A 33 36.85 -11.19 8.90
CA GLU A 33 35.96 -10.62 7.89
C GLU A 33 36.52 -10.94 6.50
N SER A 34 35.84 -11.83 5.77
CA SER A 34 36.28 -12.21 4.42
C SER A 34 35.10 -12.60 3.53
N GLY A 35 35.19 -12.27 2.23
CA GLY A 35 34.18 -12.67 1.24
C GLY A 35 32.77 -12.12 1.48
N GLY A 36 32.62 -10.99 2.19
CA GLY A 36 31.31 -10.45 2.56
C GLY A 36 30.67 -11.14 3.77
N VAL A 37 31.39 -12.00 4.47
CA VAL A 37 30.95 -12.66 5.70
C VAL A 37 31.78 -12.16 6.89
N ILE A 38 31.09 -11.81 7.97
CA ILE A 38 31.68 -11.50 9.27
C ILE A 38 31.58 -12.76 10.13
N TYR A 39 32.72 -13.28 10.56
CA TYR A 39 32.81 -14.42 11.47
C TYR A 39 32.95 -13.92 12.90
N ILE A 40 32.12 -14.44 13.80
CA ILE A 40 31.97 -13.94 15.17
C ILE A 40 32.10 -15.11 16.15
N ASP A 41 32.82 -14.89 17.26
CA ASP A 41 32.78 -15.80 18.40
C ASP A 41 31.45 -15.64 19.15
N CYS A 42 30.58 -16.65 19.03
CA CYS A 42 29.19 -16.57 19.48
C CYS A 42 29.10 -16.19 20.98
N PRO A 43 28.29 -15.18 21.36
CA PRO A 43 28.16 -14.78 22.76
C PRO A 43 27.35 -15.77 23.61
N ARG A 44 26.75 -16.81 23.00
CA ARG A 44 25.81 -17.73 23.66
C ARG A 44 26.30 -19.17 23.74
N HIS A 45 27.36 -19.54 23.03
CA HIS A 45 28.00 -20.84 23.19
C HIS A 45 29.50 -20.74 22.90
N ALA A 46 30.28 -21.61 23.53
CA ALA A 46 31.70 -21.76 23.20
C ALA A 46 31.84 -22.67 21.98
N SER A 47 32.51 -22.19 20.93
CA SER A 47 32.84 -23.00 19.75
C SER A 47 34.35 -23.14 19.60
N ILE A 48 34.83 -24.33 19.28
CA ILE A 48 36.27 -24.59 19.10
C ILE A 48 36.86 -23.73 17.98
N SER A 49 36.09 -23.50 16.91
CA SER A 49 36.53 -22.69 15.77
C SER A 49 36.44 -21.19 16.02
N HIS A 50 35.71 -20.73 17.05
CA HIS A 50 35.35 -19.33 17.29
C HIS A 50 34.74 -18.60 16.06
N ARG A 51 34.18 -19.36 15.12
CA ARG A 51 33.64 -18.90 13.82
C ARG A 51 32.25 -19.46 13.53
N SER A 52 31.58 -19.99 14.54
CA SER A 52 30.27 -20.63 14.46
C SER A 52 29.13 -19.66 14.15
N PHE A 53 29.30 -18.37 14.41
CA PHE A 53 28.35 -17.31 14.11
C PHE A 53 28.82 -16.54 12.88
N THR A 54 28.00 -16.56 11.82
CA THR A 54 28.28 -15.85 10.57
C THR A 54 27.21 -14.81 10.27
N VAL A 55 27.62 -13.57 9.99
CA VAL A 55 26.77 -12.52 9.41
C VAL A 55 27.16 -12.34 7.95
N ASP A 56 26.24 -12.62 7.03
CA ASP A 56 26.44 -12.44 5.60
C ASP A 56 25.96 -11.03 5.22
N THR A 57 26.91 -10.13 5.00
CA THR A 57 26.64 -8.71 4.68
C THR A 57 26.09 -8.53 3.27
N GLN A 58 26.25 -9.52 2.39
CA GLN A 58 25.68 -9.45 1.04
C GLN A 58 24.24 -9.94 1.01
N LYS A 59 23.94 -10.99 1.80
CA LYS A 59 22.57 -11.53 1.94
C LYS A 59 21.74 -10.83 3.01
N GLN A 60 22.33 -9.89 3.76
CA GLN A 60 21.70 -9.14 4.84
C GLN A 60 21.02 -10.07 5.88
N CYS A 61 21.67 -11.18 6.21
CA CYS A 61 21.17 -12.18 7.15
C CYS A 61 22.30 -12.79 7.98
N TRP A 62 21.95 -13.55 9.02
CA TRP A 62 22.93 -14.20 9.88
C TRP A 62 22.47 -15.59 10.31
N TYR A 63 23.43 -16.43 10.67
CA TYR A 63 23.19 -17.75 11.24
C TYR A 63 24.28 -18.12 12.24
N CYS A 64 23.89 -18.76 13.33
CA CYS A 64 24.79 -19.37 14.29
C CYS A 64 24.63 -20.89 14.24
N TRP A 65 25.65 -21.58 13.72
CA TRP A 65 25.64 -23.02 13.50
C TRP A 65 25.65 -23.83 14.80
N GLY A 66 26.20 -23.29 15.88
CA GLY A 66 26.14 -23.95 17.20
C GLY A 66 24.81 -23.77 17.92
N CYS A 67 24.16 -22.60 17.77
CA CYS A 67 22.86 -22.33 18.41
C CYS A 67 21.67 -22.75 17.55
N GLY A 68 21.86 -23.02 16.26
CA GLY A 68 20.79 -23.38 15.32
C GLY A 68 19.79 -22.24 15.03
N VAL A 69 20.21 -20.99 15.26
CA VAL A 69 19.35 -19.79 15.10
C VAL A 69 19.96 -18.82 14.10
N GLY A 70 19.10 -18.01 13.49
CA GLY A 70 19.46 -17.02 12.49
C GLY A 70 18.25 -16.22 12.05
N GLY A 71 18.45 -15.19 11.25
CA GLY A 71 17.38 -14.32 10.74
C GLY A 71 17.92 -13.05 10.08
N ASP A 72 17.05 -12.05 10.00
CA ASP A 72 17.39 -10.69 9.56
C ASP A 72 18.10 -9.87 10.65
N VAL A 73 18.37 -8.61 10.34
CA VAL A 73 19.01 -7.64 11.25
C VAL A 73 18.23 -7.45 12.56
N LEU A 74 16.91 -7.57 12.56
CA LEU A 74 16.10 -7.43 13.77
C LEU A 74 16.28 -8.62 14.70
N HIS A 75 16.27 -9.84 14.13
CA HIS A 75 16.60 -11.05 14.89
C HIS A 75 18.05 -11.05 15.37
N LEU A 76 18.99 -10.42 14.64
CA LEU A 76 20.38 -10.27 15.08
C LEU A 76 20.46 -9.44 16.36
N VAL A 77 19.83 -8.27 16.36
CA VAL A 77 19.78 -7.38 17.53
C VAL A 77 19.13 -8.08 18.70
N GLU A 78 17.99 -8.75 18.47
CA GLU A 78 17.30 -9.51 19.51
C GLU A 78 18.20 -10.58 20.12
N PHE A 79 18.88 -11.39 19.28
CA PHE A 79 19.74 -12.47 19.75
C PHE A 79 20.95 -11.97 20.53
N ILE A 80 21.60 -10.89 20.06
CA ILE A 80 22.75 -10.31 20.77
C ILE A 80 22.30 -9.78 22.13
N GLN A 81 21.21 -9.02 22.17
CA GLN A 81 20.74 -8.36 23.40
C GLN A 81 20.12 -9.34 24.41
N SER A 82 19.24 -10.24 23.99
CA SER A 82 18.48 -11.11 24.90
C SER A 82 18.88 -12.59 24.87
N GLY A 83 19.62 -13.03 23.85
CA GLY A 83 19.98 -14.45 23.67
C GLY A 83 18.85 -15.30 23.11
N THR A 84 17.74 -14.68 22.71
CA THR A 84 16.56 -15.34 22.14
C THR A 84 16.24 -14.73 20.78
N VAL A 85 15.52 -15.48 19.96
CA VAL A 85 14.97 -14.98 18.70
C VAL A 85 13.48 -15.25 18.72
N THR A 86 12.68 -14.21 18.53
CA THR A 86 11.23 -14.36 18.39
C THR A 86 10.96 -15.09 17.08
N LYS A 87 10.61 -16.38 17.18
CA LYS A 87 10.15 -17.21 16.06
C LYS A 87 8.87 -17.94 16.44
N ASN A 88 7.98 -18.12 15.48
CA ASN A 88 6.73 -18.89 15.66
C ASN A 88 5.85 -18.37 16.80
N ALA A 89 5.96 -17.08 17.15
CA ALA A 89 5.30 -16.50 18.31
C ALA A 89 3.89 -16.02 17.98
N SER A 90 2.90 -16.46 18.76
CA SER A 90 1.52 -15.98 18.68
C SER A 90 1.19 -15.10 19.89
N GLY A 91 0.48 -14.00 19.69
CA GLY A 91 -0.06 -13.17 20.77
C GLY A 91 0.69 -11.84 20.93
N ARG A 92 0.86 -11.37 22.17
CA ARG A 92 1.58 -10.12 22.43
C ARG A 92 3.05 -10.30 22.05
N MET A 93 3.59 -9.35 21.31
CA MET A 93 5.01 -9.36 20.93
C MET A 93 5.91 -9.41 22.18
N PRO A 94 6.99 -10.20 22.22
CA PRO A 94 7.91 -10.24 23.37
C PRO A 94 8.63 -8.90 23.61
N ASP A 95 9.03 -8.65 24.86
CA ASP A 95 9.80 -7.45 25.21
C ASP A 95 11.18 -7.42 24.53
N SER A 96 11.82 -8.58 24.35
CA SER A 96 13.08 -8.72 23.61
C SER A 96 12.95 -8.18 22.18
N HIS A 97 11.88 -8.56 21.48
CA HIS A 97 11.62 -8.12 20.12
C HIS A 97 11.28 -6.64 20.05
N ARG A 98 10.51 -6.12 21.01
CA ARG A 98 10.23 -4.67 21.11
C ARG A 98 11.51 -3.86 21.32
N ALA A 99 12.39 -4.32 22.20
CA ALA A 99 13.67 -3.66 22.46
C ALA A 99 14.56 -3.65 21.20
N ALA A 100 14.67 -4.78 20.51
CA ALA A 100 15.41 -4.88 19.25
C ALA A 100 14.85 -3.98 18.15
N ARG A 101 13.51 -3.93 18.02
CA ARG A 101 12.80 -3.01 17.12
C ARG A 101 13.14 -1.55 17.41
N ASP A 102 13.06 -1.14 18.67
CA ASP A 102 13.26 0.27 19.06
C ASP A 102 14.74 0.68 18.90
N PHE A 103 15.68 -0.24 19.11
CA PHE A 103 17.09 -0.04 18.77
C PHE A 103 17.28 0.25 17.28
N LEU A 104 16.71 -0.58 16.40
CA LEU A 104 16.83 -0.38 14.95
C LEU A 104 16.06 0.85 14.45
N ALA A 105 14.96 1.20 15.11
CA ALA A 105 14.25 2.44 14.82
C ALA A 105 15.17 3.65 15.05
N ASN A 106 15.82 3.73 16.22
CA ASN A 106 16.77 4.82 16.48
C ASN A 106 17.86 4.89 15.39
N LYS A 107 18.40 3.72 14.98
CA LYS A 107 19.42 3.65 13.92
C LYS A 107 18.91 4.08 12.54
N ALA A 108 17.63 3.85 12.25
CA ALA A 108 16.97 4.30 11.02
C ALA A 108 16.50 5.77 11.08
N GLY A 109 16.79 6.51 12.16
CA GLY A 109 16.31 7.88 12.37
C GLY A 109 14.83 7.96 12.70
N LEU A 110 14.29 6.91 13.31
CA LEU A 110 12.87 6.66 13.56
C LEU A 110 12.58 6.66 15.07
N PRO A 111 11.51 7.33 15.56
CA PRO A 111 11.13 7.19 16.97
C PRO A 111 10.67 5.75 17.29
N PRO A 112 10.77 5.30 18.56
CA PRO A 112 10.18 4.04 19.00
C PRO A 112 8.71 3.92 18.59
N LEU A 113 8.22 2.70 18.36
CA LEU A 113 6.84 2.51 17.85
C LEU A 113 5.78 3.08 18.81
N SER A 114 6.05 2.99 20.12
CA SER A 114 5.24 3.59 21.19
C SER A 114 5.21 5.12 21.16
N GLN A 115 6.18 5.74 20.50
CA GLN A 115 6.35 7.18 20.36
C GLN A 115 6.11 7.65 18.91
N TRP A 116 5.77 6.74 17.99
CA TRP A 116 5.55 6.99 16.56
C TRP A 116 4.20 7.68 16.27
N ASN A 117 3.71 8.59 17.11
CA ASN A 117 2.42 9.29 16.88
C ASN A 117 1.25 8.34 16.50
N LEU A 118 1.24 7.13 17.09
CA LEU A 118 0.22 6.08 16.93
C LEU A 118 -0.55 5.93 18.24
N SER A 119 -1.84 5.60 18.17
CA SER A 119 -2.61 5.26 19.38
C SER A 119 -2.13 3.94 19.99
N PRO A 120 -2.34 3.69 21.30
CA PRO A 120 -2.04 2.40 21.91
C PRO A 120 -2.66 1.21 21.18
N GLU A 121 -3.88 1.37 20.66
CA GLU A 121 -4.59 0.35 19.88
C GLU A 121 -3.93 0.10 18.52
N GLN A 122 -3.44 1.15 17.85
CA GLN A 122 -2.70 1.02 16.59
C GLN A 122 -1.38 0.30 16.79
N VAL A 123 -0.65 0.62 17.88
CA VAL A 123 0.58 -0.08 18.26
C VAL A 123 0.27 -1.57 18.52
N VAL A 124 -0.80 -1.87 19.26
CA VAL A 124 -1.24 -3.25 19.50
C VAL A 124 -1.60 -3.97 18.20
N GLU A 125 -2.31 -3.32 17.27
CA GLU A 125 -2.69 -3.94 16.00
C GLU A 125 -1.49 -4.18 15.08
N ILE A 126 -0.49 -3.27 15.08
CA ILE A 126 0.77 -3.46 14.34
C ILE A 126 1.58 -4.61 14.96
N GLU A 127 1.70 -4.65 16.29
CA GLU A 127 2.39 -5.74 16.98
C GLU A 127 1.69 -7.07 16.76
N LYS A 128 0.36 -7.09 16.75
CA LYS A 128 -0.46 -8.26 16.46
C LYS A 128 -0.27 -8.73 15.01
N ARG A 129 -0.28 -7.82 14.04
CA ARG A 129 0.01 -8.14 12.64
C ARG A 129 1.40 -8.73 12.48
N ARG A 130 2.41 -8.12 13.13
CA ARG A 130 3.78 -8.63 13.09
C ARG A 130 3.89 -10.01 13.76
N SER A 131 3.23 -10.23 14.89
CA SER A 131 3.19 -11.55 15.53
C SER A 131 2.52 -12.58 14.62
N GLU A 132 1.46 -12.21 13.90
CA GLU A 132 0.85 -13.10 12.91
C GLU A 132 1.79 -13.42 11.76
N GLU A 133 2.52 -12.43 11.22
CA GLU A 133 3.54 -12.65 10.19
C GLU A 133 4.63 -13.63 10.67
N GLU A 134 5.17 -13.44 11.88
CA GLU A 134 6.19 -14.34 12.44
C GLU A 134 5.67 -15.75 12.62
N LEU A 135 4.41 -15.90 13.06
CA LEU A 135 3.77 -17.20 13.18
C LEU A 135 3.58 -17.86 11.81
N VAL A 136 3.00 -17.14 10.85
CA VAL A 136 2.63 -17.69 9.54
C VAL A 136 3.85 -18.06 8.71
N PHE A 137 4.85 -17.16 8.61
CA PHE A 137 6.10 -17.45 7.90
C PHE A 137 6.95 -18.51 8.64
N GLY A 138 6.84 -18.55 9.96
CA GLY A 138 7.39 -19.63 10.77
C GLY A 138 6.83 -21.01 10.42
N ILE A 139 5.49 -21.11 10.30
CA ILE A 139 4.84 -22.35 9.85
C ILE A 139 5.22 -22.67 8.40
N LEU A 140 5.28 -21.70 7.48
CA LEU A 140 5.74 -21.94 6.10
C LEU A 140 7.16 -22.50 6.05
N THR A 141 8.06 -21.99 6.89
CA THR A 141 9.44 -22.47 6.99
C THR A 141 9.47 -23.91 7.50
N GLU A 142 8.70 -24.25 8.53
CA GLU A 142 8.57 -25.65 9.00
C GLU A 142 7.97 -26.57 7.93
N ILE A 143 7.01 -26.10 7.13
CA ILE A 143 6.45 -26.84 5.99
C ILE A 143 7.52 -27.10 4.92
N ALA A 144 8.32 -26.09 4.58
CA ALA A 144 9.42 -26.23 3.62
C ALA A 144 10.45 -27.25 4.11
N GLU A 145 10.88 -27.16 5.36
CA GLU A 145 11.81 -28.13 5.97
C GLU A 145 11.22 -29.55 6.01
N TYR A 146 9.92 -29.69 6.29
CA TYR A 146 9.24 -30.98 6.24
C TYR A 146 9.30 -31.59 4.84
N TYR A 147 8.92 -30.83 3.81
CA TYR A 147 8.99 -31.29 2.44
C TYR A 147 10.42 -31.58 1.98
N HIS A 148 11.41 -30.82 2.46
CA HIS A 148 12.82 -31.08 2.20
C HIS A 148 13.28 -32.41 2.82
N ARG A 149 12.91 -32.69 4.08
CA ARG A 149 13.18 -34.00 4.71
C ARG A 149 12.53 -35.15 3.94
N LYS A 150 11.28 -34.97 3.48
CA LYS A 150 10.59 -35.95 2.65
C LYS A 150 11.29 -36.18 1.31
N PHE A 151 11.80 -35.12 0.69
CA PHE A 151 12.56 -35.23 -0.55
C PHE A 151 13.87 -35.98 -0.37
N ASN A 152 14.62 -35.67 0.70
CA ASN A 152 15.88 -36.36 0.99
C ASN A 152 15.67 -37.84 1.35
N ALA A 153 14.52 -38.19 1.93
CA ALA A 153 14.14 -39.57 2.21
C ALA A 153 13.59 -40.33 0.98
N ASN A 154 13.35 -39.65 -0.14
CA ASN A 154 12.80 -40.24 -1.37
C ASN A 154 13.84 -40.19 -2.50
N ASP A 155 14.70 -41.21 -2.55
CA ASP A 155 15.76 -41.31 -3.55
C ASP A 155 15.24 -41.33 -4.98
N GLU A 156 14.07 -41.94 -5.23
CA GLU A 156 13.46 -41.98 -6.57
C GLU A 156 13.09 -40.57 -7.05
N ALA A 157 12.38 -39.81 -6.21
CA ALA A 157 12.00 -38.43 -6.50
C ALA A 157 13.23 -37.53 -6.69
N ARG A 158 14.27 -37.73 -5.86
CA ARG A 158 15.51 -36.95 -5.91
C ARG A 158 16.30 -37.23 -7.18
N GLN A 159 16.49 -38.50 -7.55
CA GLN A 159 17.19 -38.87 -8.77
C GLN A 159 16.46 -38.41 -10.02
N ALA A 160 15.13 -38.51 -10.05
CA ALA A 160 14.33 -37.98 -11.16
C ALA A 160 14.48 -36.45 -11.29
N PHE A 161 14.44 -35.71 -10.19
CA PHE A 161 14.65 -34.26 -10.20
C PHE A 161 16.04 -33.87 -10.72
N LYS A 162 17.09 -34.54 -10.23
CA LYS A 162 18.48 -34.31 -10.66
C LYS A 162 18.67 -34.64 -12.14
N SER A 163 18.08 -35.74 -12.60
CA SER A 163 18.14 -36.14 -14.01
C SER A 163 17.40 -35.15 -14.91
N GLN A 164 16.31 -34.57 -14.41
CA GLN A 164 15.51 -33.60 -15.15
C GLN A 164 16.14 -32.21 -15.23
N TYR A 165 16.74 -31.71 -14.14
CA TYR A 165 17.18 -30.31 -14.04
C TYR A 165 18.69 -30.13 -13.88
N GLY A 166 19.46 -31.19 -13.64
CA GLY A 166 20.91 -31.09 -13.48
C GLY A 166 21.38 -30.36 -12.22
N ILE A 167 20.49 -30.13 -11.24
CA ILE A 167 20.78 -29.40 -10.00
C ILE A 167 21.45 -30.33 -8.98
N SER A 168 22.52 -29.85 -8.34
CA SER A 168 23.30 -30.62 -7.37
C SER A 168 22.60 -30.84 -6.02
N ASP A 169 23.03 -31.85 -5.27
CA ASP A 169 22.53 -32.10 -3.90
C ASP A 169 22.87 -30.92 -2.96
N GLU A 170 24.00 -30.24 -3.16
CA GLU A 170 24.39 -29.06 -2.40
C GLU A 170 23.38 -27.92 -2.57
N THR A 171 23.00 -27.63 -3.82
CA THR A 171 21.99 -26.61 -4.13
C THR A 171 20.61 -27.01 -3.62
N ILE A 172 20.22 -28.28 -3.75
CA ILE A 172 18.97 -28.83 -3.20
C ILE A 172 18.88 -28.59 -1.69
N ASN A 173 19.96 -28.88 -0.96
CA ASN A 173 20.03 -28.69 0.49
C ASN A 173 20.04 -27.21 0.87
N THR A 174 20.81 -26.38 0.15
CA THR A 174 20.92 -24.94 0.41
C THR A 174 19.59 -24.22 0.26
N LEU A 175 18.84 -24.54 -0.80
CA LEU A 175 17.54 -23.91 -1.08
C LEU A 175 16.36 -24.61 -0.38
N GLN A 176 16.62 -25.71 0.34
CA GLN A 176 15.63 -26.59 0.92
C GLN A 176 14.54 -27.01 -0.07
N ILE A 177 14.95 -27.44 -1.28
CA ILE A 177 14.01 -27.96 -2.28
C ILE A 177 13.34 -29.20 -1.70
N GLY A 178 12.02 -29.27 -1.80
CA GLY A 178 11.22 -30.29 -1.14
C GLY A 178 10.36 -31.13 -2.10
N TYR A 179 9.71 -32.15 -1.54
CA TYR A 179 8.75 -32.99 -2.24
C TYR A 179 7.53 -33.22 -1.36
N ALA A 180 6.36 -32.89 -1.91
CA ALA A 180 5.07 -33.06 -1.24
C ALA A 180 4.49 -34.42 -1.60
N ASP A 181 4.77 -35.44 -0.79
CA ASP A 181 4.37 -36.84 -0.98
C ASP A 181 2.96 -37.18 -0.47
N ASN A 182 2.08 -36.18 -0.37
CA ASN A 182 0.66 -36.26 0.06
C ASN A 182 0.37 -36.67 1.51
N ASP A 183 1.37 -37.07 2.28
CA ASP A 183 1.14 -37.72 3.58
C ASP A 183 1.77 -36.95 4.75
N GLY A 184 1.17 -37.06 5.94
CA GLY A 184 1.78 -36.73 7.22
C GLY A 184 1.99 -35.25 7.56
N LEU A 185 1.86 -34.30 6.63
CA LEU A 185 2.15 -32.88 6.91
C LEU A 185 1.27 -32.30 8.03
N LEU A 186 -0.05 -32.51 7.96
CA LEU A 186 -0.96 -31.97 8.99
C LEU A 186 -0.66 -32.57 10.36
N LYS A 187 -0.32 -33.86 10.40
CA LYS A 187 0.07 -34.56 11.63
C LYS A 187 1.36 -33.96 12.19
N HIS A 188 2.38 -33.78 11.36
CA HIS A 188 3.65 -33.16 11.73
C HIS A 188 3.45 -31.76 12.34
N LEU A 189 2.63 -30.91 11.72
CA LEU A 189 2.35 -29.57 12.24
C LEU A 189 1.58 -29.60 13.57
N LYS A 190 0.67 -30.56 13.76
CA LYS A 190 -0.03 -30.78 15.04
C LYS A 190 0.92 -31.29 16.12
N ASP A 191 1.86 -32.17 15.78
CA ASP A 191 2.88 -32.68 16.71
C ASP A 191 3.84 -31.56 17.15
N LYS A 192 4.10 -30.59 16.27
CA LYS A 192 4.79 -29.32 16.57
C LYS A 192 3.94 -28.33 17.37
N LYS A 193 2.74 -28.72 17.80
CA LYS A 193 1.79 -27.94 18.61
C LYS A 193 1.22 -26.70 17.92
N TYR A 194 1.27 -26.61 16.59
CA TYR A 194 0.56 -25.56 15.86
C TYR A 194 -0.95 -25.80 15.91
N LYS A 195 -1.72 -24.73 16.14
CA LYS A 195 -3.17 -24.82 16.21
C LYS A 195 -3.76 -24.90 14.78
N PRO A 196 -4.83 -25.67 14.55
CA PRO A 196 -5.46 -25.77 13.23
C PRO A 196 -5.79 -24.42 12.59
N ARG A 197 -6.29 -23.46 13.39
CA ARG A 197 -6.59 -22.10 12.94
C ARG A 197 -5.36 -21.32 12.43
N ASP A 198 -4.18 -21.59 13.00
CA ASP A 198 -2.94 -20.90 12.64
C ASP A 198 -2.30 -21.58 11.42
N ILE A 199 -2.43 -22.90 11.31
CA ILE A 199 -2.06 -23.66 10.10
C ILE A 199 -2.89 -23.18 8.90
N ALA A 200 -4.20 -22.97 9.08
CA ALA A 200 -5.11 -22.51 8.03
C ALA A 200 -4.69 -21.15 7.43
N LYS A 201 -4.05 -20.28 8.22
CA LYS A 201 -3.60 -18.94 7.78
C LYS A 201 -2.52 -18.97 6.70
N THR A 202 -1.82 -20.09 6.53
CA THR A 202 -0.68 -20.24 5.61
C THR A 202 -1.07 -20.36 4.13
N GLY A 203 -2.33 -20.66 3.83
CA GLY A 203 -2.77 -20.98 2.47
C GLY A 203 -2.21 -22.30 1.92
N CYS A 204 -1.58 -23.14 2.77
CA CYS A 204 -1.04 -24.45 2.39
C CYS A 204 -2.05 -25.59 2.46
N PHE A 205 -3.31 -25.32 2.86
CA PHE A 205 -4.35 -26.34 3.03
C PHE A 205 -5.66 -25.95 2.36
N ASN A 206 -6.29 -26.92 1.69
CA ASN A 206 -7.68 -26.89 1.24
C ASN A 206 -8.60 -27.46 2.33
N PHE A 207 -9.89 -27.14 2.25
CA PHE A 207 -10.93 -27.71 3.11
C PHE A 207 -11.90 -28.52 2.26
N ASP A 208 -12.26 -29.71 2.72
CA ASP A 208 -13.39 -30.46 2.14
C ASP A 208 -14.74 -30.02 2.73
N PHE A 209 -15.84 -30.64 2.28
CA PHE A 209 -17.19 -30.34 2.77
C PHE A 209 -17.40 -30.65 4.26
N HIS A 210 -16.50 -31.44 4.87
CA HIS A 210 -16.51 -31.76 6.29
C HIS A 210 -15.48 -30.93 7.07
N GLU A 211 -14.95 -29.86 6.47
CA GLU A 211 -13.93 -28.97 7.02
C GLU A 211 -12.59 -29.63 7.36
N ASN A 212 -12.28 -30.80 6.78
CA ASN A 212 -10.96 -31.42 6.98
C ASN A 212 -9.90 -30.70 6.14
N MET A 213 -8.73 -30.49 6.74
CA MET A 213 -7.60 -29.82 6.10
C MET A 213 -6.76 -30.79 5.27
N HIS A 214 -6.59 -30.49 3.98
CA HIS A 214 -5.79 -31.27 3.05
C HIS A 214 -4.68 -30.42 2.43
N PRO A 215 -3.41 -30.87 2.39
CA PRO A 215 -2.34 -30.08 1.75
C PRO A 215 -2.67 -29.66 0.32
N VAL A 216 -2.28 -28.43 -0.03
CA VAL A 216 -2.47 -27.86 -1.38
C VAL A 216 -1.56 -28.53 -2.39
N PHE A 217 -0.30 -28.78 -2.03
CA PHE A 217 0.65 -29.46 -2.91
C PHE A 217 0.52 -30.96 -2.77
N LYS A 218 0.40 -31.62 -3.93
CA LYS A 218 0.29 -33.06 -3.99
C LYS A 218 1.17 -33.68 -5.07
N ASN A 219 2.02 -34.64 -4.70
CA ASN A 219 3.06 -35.27 -5.54
C ASN A 219 3.81 -34.27 -6.41
N ARG A 220 4.35 -33.21 -5.79
CA ARG A 220 5.02 -32.09 -6.47
C ARG A 220 6.36 -31.78 -5.84
N TYR A 221 7.31 -31.36 -6.66
CA TYR A 221 8.52 -30.69 -6.18
C TYR A 221 8.11 -29.32 -5.63
N VAL A 222 8.62 -28.94 -4.46
CA VAL A 222 8.26 -27.69 -3.79
C VAL A 222 9.48 -26.78 -3.73
N PHE A 223 9.31 -25.54 -4.18
CA PHE A 223 10.33 -24.51 -4.13
C PHE A 223 9.94 -23.43 -3.10
N PRO A 224 10.69 -23.32 -1.99
CA PRO A 224 10.51 -22.24 -1.02
C PRO A 224 11.04 -20.90 -1.54
N TYR A 225 10.30 -19.83 -1.30
CA TYR A 225 10.73 -18.46 -1.57
C TYR A 225 11.33 -17.91 -0.28
N TRP A 226 12.65 -17.85 -0.27
CA TRP A 226 13.40 -17.28 0.84
C TRP A 226 13.41 -15.76 0.75
N LYS A 227 13.21 -15.13 1.91
CA LYS A 227 13.42 -13.70 2.10
C LYS A 227 13.99 -13.45 3.49
N HIS A 228 15.20 -12.92 3.57
CA HIS A 228 15.94 -12.64 4.79
C HIS A 228 15.96 -13.83 5.77
N GLY A 229 16.24 -15.03 5.26
CA GLY A 229 16.40 -16.24 6.07
C GLY A 229 15.11 -16.91 6.56
N ARG A 230 13.94 -16.54 6.02
CA ARG A 230 12.67 -17.26 6.25
C ARG A 230 11.89 -17.49 4.96
N VAL A 231 11.00 -18.47 4.97
CA VAL A 231 10.12 -18.76 3.83
C VAL A 231 8.90 -17.86 3.86
N VAL A 232 8.72 -17.05 2.82
CA VAL A 232 7.57 -16.12 2.68
C VAL A 232 6.51 -16.61 1.71
N TYR A 233 6.85 -17.57 0.84
CA TYR A 233 5.95 -18.17 -0.13
C TYR A 233 6.45 -19.56 -0.54
N LEU A 234 5.55 -20.39 -1.09
CA LEU A 234 5.88 -21.72 -1.63
C LEU A 234 5.21 -21.88 -3.01
N ILE A 235 5.85 -22.63 -3.89
CA ILE A 235 5.24 -23.03 -5.16
C ILE A 235 5.56 -24.49 -5.47
N GLY A 236 4.55 -25.22 -5.95
CA GLY A 236 4.67 -26.62 -6.33
C GLY A 236 4.86 -26.78 -7.83
N ARG A 237 5.92 -27.44 -8.28
CA ARG A 237 6.15 -27.83 -9.67
C ARG A 237 5.72 -29.27 -9.88
N ARG A 238 5.02 -29.51 -10.99
CA ARG A 238 4.60 -30.84 -11.42
C ARG A 238 5.79 -31.81 -11.44
N SER A 239 5.58 -33.01 -10.92
CA SER A 239 6.55 -34.13 -10.92
C SER A 239 6.01 -35.28 -11.79
N PRO A 240 6.83 -36.32 -12.07
CA PRO A 240 6.37 -37.53 -12.75
C PRO A 240 5.20 -38.24 -12.06
N TRP A 241 5.04 -38.07 -10.74
CA TRP A 241 3.98 -38.69 -9.94
C TRP A 241 2.77 -37.77 -9.69
N SER A 242 2.74 -36.57 -10.29
CA SER A 242 1.56 -35.70 -10.23
C SER A 242 0.42 -36.31 -11.03
N GLU A 243 -0.78 -36.34 -10.45
CA GLU A 243 -1.98 -36.90 -11.07
C GLU A 243 -2.38 -36.15 -12.35
N ASP A 244 -2.86 -36.89 -13.35
CA ASP A 244 -3.46 -36.33 -14.57
C ASP A 244 -4.93 -35.97 -14.30
N SER A 245 -5.16 -34.75 -13.81
CA SER A 245 -6.49 -34.17 -13.62
C SER A 245 -6.49 -32.69 -13.98
N ASP A 246 -7.64 -32.14 -14.36
CA ASP A 246 -7.75 -30.72 -14.76
C ASP A 246 -7.19 -29.75 -13.69
N PHE A 247 -7.28 -30.14 -12.41
CA PHE A 247 -6.78 -29.37 -11.28
C PHE A 247 -5.27 -29.55 -11.01
N GLU A 248 -4.67 -30.67 -11.41
CA GLU A 248 -3.24 -30.98 -11.23
C GLU A 248 -2.41 -30.84 -12.53
N ASN A 249 -3.04 -30.59 -13.68
CA ASN A 249 -2.33 -30.52 -14.97
C ASN A 249 -1.42 -29.29 -15.12
N HIS A 250 -1.57 -28.26 -14.30
CA HIS A 250 -0.77 -27.03 -14.37
C HIS A 250 0.71 -27.27 -14.03
N LYS A 251 1.61 -26.68 -14.83
CA LYS A 251 3.09 -26.71 -14.67
C LYS A 251 3.49 -26.31 -13.24
N TYR A 252 2.93 -25.20 -12.76
CA TYR A 252 3.11 -24.71 -11.38
C TYR A 252 1.77 -24.59 -10.66
N LYS A 253 1.75 -24.97 -9.39
CA LYS A 253 0.65 -24.77 -8.46
C LYS A 253 1.07 -23.72 -7.43
N LYS A 254 0.28 -22.66 -7.30
CA LYS A 254 0.53 -21.53 -6.39
C LYS A 254 -0.17 -21.76 -5.04
N LEU A 255 0.34 -21.16 -3.96
CA LEU A 255 -0.37 -21.13 -2.67
C LEU A 255 -1.71 -20.41 -2.79
N GLN A 256 -2.64 -20.78 -1.93
CA GLN A 256 -3.88 -20.04 -1.80
C GLN A 256 -3.61 -18.66 -1.17
N ILE A 257 -4.26 -17.64 -1.71
CA ILE A 257 -4.21 -16.26 -1.23
C ILE A 257 -5.53 -15.87 -0.56
N PRO A 258 -5.53 -14.90 0.36
CA PRO A 258 -6.77 -14.41 0.98
C PRO A 258 -7.71 -13.80 -0.07
N ASN A 259 -8.99 -14.13 0.04
CA ASN A 259 -10.09 -13.57 -0.74
C ASN A 259 -11.40 -13.66 0.06
N ASP A 260 -12.53 -13.25 -0.50
CA ASP A 260 -13.82 -13.26 0.20
C ASP A 260 -14.27 -14.64 0.69
N GLN A 261 -13.86 -15.71 0.01
CA GLN A 261 -14.15 -17.09 0.37
C GLN A 261 -13.13 -17.67 1.35
N ARG A 262 -11.94 -17.07 1.46
CA ARG A 262 -10.78 -17.58 2.21
C ARG A 262 -10.23 -16.52 3.16
N LYS A 263 -11.13 -15.85 3.90
CA LYS A 263 -10.80 -14.81 4.88
C LYS A 263 -9.94 -15.30 6.05
N TYR A 264 -9.84 -16.62 6.23
CA TYR A 264 -9.00 -17.26 7.24
C TYR A 264 -7.51 -17.28 6.85
N ILE A 265 -7.16 -17.07 5.57
CA ILE A 265 -5.76 -16.96 5.13
C ILE A 265 -5.23 -15.59 5.56
N SER A 266 -4.01 -15.55 6.10
CA SER A 266 -3.42 -14.28 6.56
C SER A 266 -3.14 -13.36 5.38
N GLN A 267 -3.33 -12.06 5.61
CA GLN A 267 -3.05 -10.99 4.63
C GLN A 267 -1.57 -10.90 4.25
N CYS A 268 -0.66 -11.49 5.04
CA CYS A 268 0.76 -11.54 4.70
C CYS A 268 1.07 -12.53 3.57
N ILE A 269 0.19 -13.50 3.31
CA ILE A 269 0.33 -14.46 2.20
C ILE A 269 -0.13 -13.81 0.91
N ASN A 270 0.81 -13.59 -0.01
CA ASN A 270 0.56 -13.00 -1.31
C ASN A 270 1.49 -13.60 -2.37
N ASN A 271 1.09 -13.49 -3.64
CA ASN A 271 1.83 -14.02 -4.78
C ASN A 271 2.74 -12.97 -5.47
N ARG A 272 3.08 -11.88 -4.79
CA ARG A 272 3.86 -10.78 -5.37
C ARG A 272 5.37 -10.96 -5.21
N TYR A 273 5.83 -12.01 -4.54
CA TYR A 273 7.25 -12.31 -4.42
C TYR A 273 7.79 -12.90 -5.72
N PHE A 274 8.94 -12.41 -6.18
CA PHE A 274 9.76 -13.08 -7.18
C PHE A 274 10.65 -14.12 -6.50
N PHE A 275 10.98 -15.18 -7.22
CA PHE A 275 11.89 -16.20 -6.72
C PHE A 275 13.31 -15.63 -6.67
N ASN A 276 14.00 -15.81 -5.54
CA ASN A 276 15.36 -15.31 -5.30
C ASN A 276 15.50 -13.77 -5.31
N GLU A 277 14.49 -13.02 -4.81
CA GLU A 277 14.58 -11.57 -4.65
C GLU A 277 15.81 -11.11 -3.86
N ASP A 278 16.25 -11.88 -2.86
CA ASP A 278 17.40 -11.53 -2.03
C ASP A 278 18.71 -11.47 -2.83
N ALA A 279 18.82 -12.16 -3.97
CA ALA A 279 19.98 -11.98 -4.85
C ALA A 279 20.06 -10.56 -5.41
N LEU A 280 18.95 -9.82 -5.41
CA LEU A 280 18.89 -8.41 -5.76
C LEU A 280 19.31 -7.50 -4.60
N LEU A 281 19.97 -8.03 -3.58
CA LEU A 281 20.73 -7.26 -2.61
C LEU A 281 22.23 -7.27 -2.93
N SER A 282 22.72 -8.22 -3.75
CA SER A 282 24.14 -8.40 -4.08
C SER A 282 24.80 -7.17 -4.73
N GLN A 283 26.10 -6.95 -4.53
CA GLN A 283 26.87 -5.91 -5.22
C GLN A 283 27.35 -6.35 -6.62
N SER A 284 26.44 -6.86 -7.46
CA SER A 284 26.76 -7.26 -8.83
C SER A 284 26.58 -6.10 -9.83
N GLU A 285 27.44 -6.02 -10.85
CA GLU A 285 27.27 -5.06 -11.96
C GLU A 285 26.04 -5.38 -12.82
N PHE A 286 25.65 -6.65 -12.86
CA PHE A 286 24.56 -7.15 -13.69
C PHE A 286 23.61 -8.10 -12.95
N VAL A 287 22.43 -8.30 -13.53
CA VAL A 287 21.45 -9.30 -13.09
C VAL A 287 20.87 -10.05 -14.28
N VAL A 288 20.54 -11.33 -14.08
CA VAL A 288 19.85 -12.18 -15.06
C VAL A 288 18.41 -12.45 -14.62
N ILE A 289 17.45 -12.18 -15.50
CA ILE A 289 16.03 -12.49 -15.33
C ILE A 289 15.73 -13.76 -16.11
N THR A 290 15.19 -14.79 -15.44
CA THR A 290 14.74 -16.03 -16.09
C THR A 290 13.23 -16.20 -16.03
N GLU A 291 12.67 -16.93 -17.01
CA GLU A 291 11.26 -17.31 -17.01
C GLU A 291 10.92 -18.30 -15.89
N GLY A 292 11.74 -19.35 -15.74
CA GLY A 292 11.52 -20.43 -14.80
C GLY A 292 12.36 -20.34 -13.53
N ILE A 293 11.84 -20.96 -12.47
CA ILE A 293 12.55 -21.12 -11.19
C ILE A 293 13.77 -22.02 -11.35
N THR A 294 13.65 -23.13 -12.09
CA THR A 294 14.75 -24.09 -12.25
C THR A 294 15.92 -23.47 -13.01
N ASP A 295 15.63 -22.66 -14.03
CA ASP A 295 16.64 -21.90 -14.78
C ASP A 295 17.36 -20.90 -13.88
N CYS A 296 16.61 -20.22 -13.00
CA CYS A 296 17.19 -19.35 -11.99
C CYS A 296 18.13 -20.11 -11.06
N ILE A 297 17.70 -21.28 -10.55
CA ILE A 297 18.51 -22.11 -9.64
C ILE A 297 19.80 -22.58 -10.33
N SER A 298 19.72 -23.01 -11.59
CA SER A 298 20.88 -23.45 -12.38
C SER A 298 21.91 -22.33 -12.58
N LEU A 299 21.46 -21.09 -12.76
CA LEU A 299 22.34 -19.91 -12.79
C LEU A 299 22.92 -19.58 -11.41
N MET A 300 22.12 -19.65 -10.36
CA MET A 300 22.57 -19.40 -8.98
C MET A 300 23.68 -20.38 -8.58
N GLU A 301 23.51 -21.67 -8.88
CA GLU A 301 24.52 -22.72 -8.62
C GLU A 301 25.86 -22.41 -9.29
N ARG A 302 25.84 -21.69 -10.42
CA ARG A 302 27.03 -21.29 -11.19
C ARG A 302 27.56 -19.90 -10.83
N GLY A 303 27.04 -19.31 -9.74
CA GLY A 303 27.50 -18.05 -9.19
C GLY A 303 26.97 -16.80 -9.90
N PHE A 304 25.90 -16.91 -10.69
CA PHE A 304 25.27 -15.74 -11.31
C PHE A 304 24.23 -15.11 -10.39
N THR A 305 24.17 -13.77 -10.37
CA THR A 305 23.07 -13.03 -9.75
C THR A 305 21.84 -13.15 -10.65
N ALA A 306 20.89 -14.01 -10.27
CA ALA A 306 19.69 -14.29 -11.05
C ALA A 306 18.43 -14.34 -10.18
N PHE A 307 17.27 -13.99 -10.75
CA PHE A 307 15.97 -14.14 -10.11
C PHE A 307 14.89 -14.48 -11.15
N SER A 308 13.76 -15.04 -10.70
CA SER A 308 12.65 -15.40 -11.59
C SER A 308 11.32 -14.81 -11.11
N PRO A 309 10.64 -14.00 -11.94
CA PRO A 309 9.28 -13.54 -11.67
C PRO A 309 8.21 -14.63 -11.81
N VAL A 310 8.52 -15.75 -12.46
CA VAL A 310 7.59 -16.89 -12.68
C VAL A 310 6.30 -16.46 -13.39
N THR A 311 6.42 -15.48 -14.27
CA THR A 311 5.36 -14.98 -15.17
C THR A 311 5.98 -14.22 -16.33
N ASN A 312 5.35 -14.32 -17.51
CA ASN A 312 5.69 -13.54 -18.70
C ASN A 312 4.71 -12.37 -18.91
N ASN A 313 3.68 -12.28 -18.06
CA ASN A 313 2.69 -11.22 -18.03
C ASN A 313 2.71 -10.55 -16.65
N PHE A 314 3.20 -9.32 -16.62
CA PHE A 314 3.23 -8.49 -15.42
C PHE A 314 1.96 -7.65 -15.33
N SER A 315 1.46 -7.44 -14.10
CA SER A 315 0.59 -6.31 -13.81
C SER A 315 1.39 -5.00 -13.78
N ASP A 316 0.73 -3.86 -13.86
CA ASP A 316 1.42 -2.55 -13.80
C ASP A 316 2.22 -2.38 -12.49
N ASN A 317 1.70 -2.92 -11.38
CA ASN A 317 2.40 -2.92 -10.11
C ASN A 317 3.64 -3.85 -10.10
N ASP A 318 3.55 -5.04 -10.71
CA ASP A 318 4.67 -5.97 -10.74
C ASP A 318 5.78 -5.50 -11.69
N ILE A 319 5.42 -4.81 -12.77
CA ILE A 319 6.41 -4.26 -13.72
C ILE A 319 7.13 -3.02 -13.16
N GLU A 320 6.43 -2.17 -12.38
CA GLU A 320 7.08 -1.09 -11.62
C GLU A 320 7.95 -1.63 -10.49
N LYS A 321 7.52 -2.70 -9.80
CA LYS A 321 8.38 -3.41 -8.84
C LYS A 321 9.65 -3.93 -9.51
N LEU A 322 9.51 -4.55 -10.68
CA LEU A 322 10.64 -5.04 -11.48
C LEU A 322 11.62 -3.92 -11.83
N TYR A 323 11.13 -2.77 -12.29
CA TYR A 323 11.97 -1.58 -12.54
C TYR A 323 12.72 -1.14 -11.27
N ASN A 324 12.03 -1.00 -10.14
CA ASN A 324 12.63 -0.53 -8.90
C ASN A 324 13.71 -1.47 -8.35
N LEU A 325 13.50 -2.78 -8.47
CA LEU A 325 14.48 -3.78 -8.05
C LEU A 325 15.69 -3.84 -8.98
N THR A 326 15.52 -3.55 -10.27
CA THR A 326 16.58 -3.72 -11.28
C THR A 326 17.33 -2.45 -11.65
N ARG A 327 16.80 -1.25 -11.37
CA ARG A 327 17.40 0.05 -11.77
C ARG A 327 18.81 0.32 -11.23
N ARG A 328 19.23 -0.40 -10.19
CA ARG A 328 20.57 -0.27 -9.59
C ARG A 328 21.66 -1.00 -10.37
N PHE A 329 21.29 -1.96 -11.21
CA PHE A 329 22.25 -2.74 -12.00
C PHE A 329 22.64 -1.98 -13.26
N GLY A 330 23.93 -1.99 -13.61
CA GLY A 330 24.43 -1.35 -14.81
C GLY A 330 24.00 -2.05 -16.10
N ARG A 331 23.70 -3.36 -16.02
CA ARG A 331 23.26 -4.19 -17.15
C ARG A 331 22.24 -5.23 -16.67
N ILE A 332 21.17 -5.41 -17.43
CA ILE A 332 20.13 -6.40 -17.14
C ILE A 332 20.04 -7.34 -18.32
N TYR A 333 20.14 -8.64 -18.05
CA TYR A 333 20.01 -9.69 -19.06
C TYR A 333 18.69 -10.42 -18.85
N ILE A 334 17.90 -10.61 -19.91
CA ILE A 334 16.73 -11.49 -19.90
C ILE A 334 17.10 -12.77 -20.64
N CYS A 335 17.12 -13.89 -19.94
CA CYS A 335 17.39 -15.21 -20.49
C CYS A 335 16.08 -16.01 -20.55
N GLN A 336 15.72 -16.51 -21.73
CA GLN A 336 14.51 -17.31 -21.93
C GLN A 336 14.87 -18.60 -22.66
N ASP A 337 13.93 -19.54 -22.64
CA ASP A 337 13.99 -20.76 -23.44
C ASP A 337 14.05 -20.39 -24.93
N ASN A 338 14.94 -21.05 -25.68
CA ASN A 338 14.95 -20.92 -27.14
C ASN A 338 14.02 -21.98 -27.73
N GLU A 339 12.77 -21.59 -27.97
CA GLU A 339 11.69 -22.43 -28.51
C GLU A 339 11.21 -21.97 -29.91
N PRO A 340 10.69 -22.87 -30.76
CA PRO A 340 10.20 -22.49 -32.09
C PRO A 340 8.99 -21.55 -32.08
N SER A 341 8.20 -21.54 -30.99
CA SER A 341 7.00 -20.71 -30.88
C SER A 341 7.30 -19.22 -30.67
N GLU A 342 8.53 -18.93 -30.22
CA GLU A 342 9.02 -17.62 -29.79
C GLU A 342 8.12 -16.93 -28.74
N ALA A 343 7.29 -17.68 -28.00
CA ALA A 343 6.40 -17.10 -27.00
C ALA A 343 7.19 -16.48 -25.84
N GLY A 344 8.21 -17.20 -25.33
CA GLY A 344 9.15 -16.66 -24.33
C GLY A 344 9.88 -15.41 -24.83
N LEU A 345 10.38 -15.42 -26.08
CA LEU A 345 11.05 -14.27 -26.68
C LEU A 345 10.12 -13.04 -26.78
N LYS A 346 8.86 -13.22 -27.16
CA LYS A 346 7.87 -12.12 -27.20
C LYS A 346 7.62 -11.53 -25.82
N GLY A 347 7.50 -12.37 -24.78
CA GLY A 347 7.35 -11.93 -23.38
C GLY A 347 8.57 -11.18 -22.87
N ALA A 348 9.77 -11.69 -23.12
CA ALA A 348 11.03 -11.02 -22.81
C ALA A 348 11.16 -9.68 -23.52
N MET A 349 10.80 -9.61 -24.80
CA MET A 349 10.84 -8.36 -25.56
C MET A 349 9.86 -7.33 -25.02
N LYS A 350 8.65 -7.71 -24.61
CA LYS A 350 7.71 -6.79 -23.95
C LYS A 350 8.32 -6.18 -22.67
N THR A 351 8.91 -7.04 -21.83
CA THR A 351 9.58 -6.62 -20.60
C THR A 351 10.80 -5.73 -20.89
N ALA A 352 11.60 -6.10 -21.89
CA ALA A 352 12.79 -5.36 -22.28
C ALA A 352 12.45 -3.96 -22.81
N HIS A 353 11.41 -3.83 -23.65
CA HIS A 353 10.97 -2.52 -24.15
C HIS A 353 10.50 -1.60 -23.04
N TYR A 354 9.74 -2.11 -22.07
CA TYR A 354 9.29 -1.33 -20.91
C TYR A 354 10.49 -0.81 -20.10
N LEU A 355 11.43 -1.69 -19.73
CA LEU A 355 12.60 -1.29 -18.95
C LEU A 355 13.55 -0.36 -19.74
N GLU A 356 13.75 -0.61 -21.05
CA GLU A 356 14.55 0.24 -21.94
C GLU A 356 13.94 1.64 -22.07
N SER A 357 12.60 1.75 -22.18
CA SER A 357 11.89 3.04 -22.25
C SER A 357 12.11 3.91 -21.00
N ARG A 358 12.48 3.30 -19.87
CA ARG A 358 12.78 3.94 -18.58
C ARG A 358 14.28 4.22 -18.42
N GLY A 359 15.07 4.02 -19.47
CA GLY A 359 16.51 4.34 -19.53
C GLY A 359 17.44 3.24 -19.02
N LEU A 360 16.94 2.02 -18.79
CA LEU A 360 17.78 0.89 -18.34
C LEU A 360 18.48 0.20 -19.52
N LYS A 361 19.69 -0.31 -19.29
CA LYS A 361 20.47 -1.05 -20.29
C LYS A 361 20.09 -2.53 -20.27
N ILE A 362 19.21 -2.92 -21.21
CA ILE A 362 18.65 -4.28 -21.29
C ILE A 362 19.24 -5.06 -22.46
N TYR A 363 19.55 -6.32 -22.22
CA TYR A 363 19.99 -7.29 -23.20
C TYR A 363 19.13 -8.55 -23.11
N VAL A 364 18.77 -9.13 -24.24
CA VAL A 364 18.07 -10.42 -24.33
C VAL A 364 19.07 -11.47 -24.82
N LEU A 365 19.17 -12.56 -24.07
CA LEU A 365 20.04 -13.70 -24.33
C LEU A 365 19.27 -14.78 -25.09
N ASN A 366 19.87 -15.29 -26.16
CA ASN A 366 19.38 -16.48 -26.86
C ASN A 366 20.35 -17.63 -26.60
N LEU A 367 19.85 -18.73 -26.05
CA LEU A 367 20.61 -19.95 -25.88
C LEU A 367 20.91 -20.60 -27.24
N PRO A 368 22.15 -21.02 -27.53
CA PRO A 368 22.46 -21.73 -28.76
C PRO A 368 21.81 -23.11 -28.78
N LEU A 369 21.40 -23.59 -29.96
CA LEU A 369 20.80 -24.90 -30.12
C LEU A 369 21.87 -25.99 -30.20
N GLY A 370 21.64 -27.12 -29.53
CA GLY A 370 22.41 -28.34 -29.75
C GLY A 370 21.90 -29.15 -30.95
N ASP A 371 22.66 -30.17 -31.35
CA ASP A 371 22.32 -31.04 -32.49
C ASP A 371 20.93 -31.67 -32.36
N LYS A 372 20.57 -32.08 -31.13
CA LYS A 372 19.25 -32.64 -30.80
C LYS A 372 18.12 -31.66 -31.17
N GLN A 373 18.22 -30.41 -30.72
CA GLN A 373 17.22 -29.38 -31.00
C GLN A 373 17.15 -29.04 -32.49
N VAL A 374 18.30 -28.97 -33.16
CA VAL A 374 18.36 -28.69 -34.60
C VAL A 374 17.66 -29.79 -35.40
N GLN A 375 17.92 -31.05 -35.08
CA GLN A 375 17.26 -32.20 -35.70
C GLN A 375 15.76 -32.23 -35.43
N ALA A 376 15.34 -31.99 -34.17
CA ALA A 376 13.93 -31.95 -33.80
C ALA A 376 13.16 -30.82 -34.53
N ARG A 377 13.78 -29.65 -34.69
CA ARG A 377 13.20 -28.53 -35.47
C ARG A 377 13.08 -28.88 -36.95
N ALA A 378 14.09 -29.53 -37.53
CA ALA A 378 14.04 -29.98 -38.93
C ALA A 378 12.90 -31.00 -39.15
N GLN A 379 12.71 -31.92 -38.21
CA GLN A 379 11.60 -32.88 -38.26
C GLN A 379 10.24 -32.19 -38.12
N LEU A 380 10.08 -31.25 -37.17
CA LEU A 380 8.84 -30.48 -36.99
C LEU A 380 8.42 -29.70 -38.25
N ALA A 381 9.39 -29.11 -38.96
CA ALA A 381 9.12 -28.36 -40.19
C ALA A 381 8.61 -29.24 -41.34
N GLY A 382 8.93 -30.55 -41.32
CA GLY A 382 8.52 -31.53 -42.33
C GLY A 382 7.45 -32.52 -41.85
N ILE A 383 6.73 -32.23 -40.76
CA ILE A 383 5.74 -33.16 -40.18
C ILE A 383 4.56 -33.42 -41.14
N PRO A 384 4.24 -34.70 -41.46
CA PRO A 384 3.03 -35.05 -42.18
C PRO A 384 1.76 -34.71 -41.38
N PRO A 385 0.64 -34.33 -42.04
CA PRO A 385 -0.62 -33.97 -41.38
C PRO A 385 -1.18 -35.06 -40.43
N ASP A 386 -0.93 -36.33 -40.73
CA ASP A 386 -1.46 -37.49 -40.00
C ASP A 386 -0.60 -37.91 -38.79
N THR A 387 0.42 -37.12 -38.45
CA THR A 387 1.33 -37.45 -37.34
C THR A 387 0.59 -37.42 -36.00
N PRO A 388 0.70 -38.47 -35.16
CA PRO A 388 0.03 -38.50 -33.86
C PRO A 388 0.41 -37.30 -32.97
N LYS A 389 -0.59 -36.70 -32.31
CA LYS A 389 -0.41 -35.53 -31.41
C LYS A 389 0.72 -35.72 -30.39
N LYS A 390 0.82 -36.92 -29.81
CA LYS A 390 1.86 -37.27 -28.83
C LYS A 390 3.28 -37.17 -29.41
N THR A 391 3.46 -37.56 -30.67
CA THR A 391 4.74 -37.43 -31.39
C THR A 391 5.07 -35.96 -31.66
N ILE A 392 4.08 -35.17 -32.07
CA ILE A 392 4.23 -33.71 -32.27
C ILE A 392 4.62 -33.03 -30.95
N GLU A 393 3.98 -33.39 -29.83
CA GLU A 393 4.28 -32.86 -28.51
C GLU A 393 5.69 -33.24 -28.03
N SER A 394 6.11 -34.48 -28.25
CA SER A 394 7.48 -34.94 -27.96
C SER A 394 8.52 -34.15 -28.75
N LEU A 395 8.32 -33.99 -30.06
CA LEU A 395 9.23 -33.24 -30.92
C LEU A 395 9.27 -31.76 -30.55
N LYS A 396 8.13 -31.16 -30.19
CA LYS A 396 8.08 -29.79 -29.67
C LYS A 396 8.92 -29.65 -28.40
N GLN A 397 8.86 -30.62 -27.50
CA GLN A 397 9.66 -30.61 -26.28
C GLN A 397 11.16 -30.77 -26.57
N ASP A 398 11.56 -31.59 -27.56
CA ASP A 398 12.96 -31.75 -27.96
C ASP A 398 13.50 -30.60 -28.82
N SER A 399 12.63 -29.77 -29.39
CA SER A 399 12.99 -28.64 -30.26
C SER A 399 13.37 -27.35 -29.53
N LYS A 400 13.14 -27.31 -28.21
CA LYS A 400 13.53 -26.20 -27.36
C LYS A 400 14.78 -26.54 -26.57
N ILE A 401 15.51 -25.51 -26.16
CA ILE A 401 16.58 -25.60 -25.17
C ILE A 401 16.29 -24.59 -24.06
N ASP A 402 16.44 -25.04 -22.82
CA ASP A 402 16.36 -24.21 -21.62
C ASP A 402 17.74 -24.12 -20.95
N VAL A 403 17.83 -23.31 -19.89
CA VAL A 403 19.10 -23.06 -19.19
C VAL A 403 19.66 -24.34 -18.55
N ASN A 404 18.78 -25.23 -18.06
CA ASN A 404 19.20 -26.48 -17.43
C ASN A 404 19.82 -27.41 -18.48
N GLU A 405 19.16 -27.57 -19.63
CA GLU A 405 19.67 -28.40 -20.73
C GLU A 405 20.98 -27.83 -21.31
N TYR A 406 21.10 -26.50 -21.45
CA TYR A 406 22.34 -25.85 -21.88
C TYR A 406 23.53 -26.25 -21.00
N PHE A 407 23.35 -26.21 -19.67
CA PHE A 407 24.39 -26.51 -18.71
C PHE A 407 24.71 -28.01 -18.53
N LEU A 408 24.00 -28.92 -19.22
CA LEU A 408 24.42 -30.33 -19.29
C LEU A 408 25.72 -30.50 -20.09
N THR A 409 26.00 -29.57 -21.01
CA THR A 409 27.15 -29.65 -21.94
C THR A 409 28.07 -28.43 -21.90
N HIS A 410 27.71 -27.38 -21.14
CA HIS A 410 28.43 -26.12 -21.08
C HIS A 410 28.78 -25.71 -19.64
N THR A 411 29.85 -24.93 -19.50
CA THR A 411 30.34 -24.39 -18.23
C THR A 411 29.76 -23.01 -17.91
N ALA A 412 30.02 -22.51 -16.71
CA ALA A 412 29.68 -21.13 -16.34
C ALA A 412 30.40 -20.09 -17.21
N ASP A 413 31.63 -20.37 -17.63
CA ASP A 413 32.40 -19.45 -18.49
C ASP A 413 31.83 -19.41 -19.91
N ASP A 414 31.38 -20.54 -20.45
CA ASP A 414 30.66 -20.58 -21.74
C ASP A 414 29.39 -19.71 -21.68
N PHE A 415 28.66 -19.75 -20.56
CA PHE A 415 27.49 -18.88 -20.37
C PHE A 415 27.86 -17.40 -20.26
N ARG A 416 28.99 -17.05 -19.62
CA ARG A 416 29.49 -15.66 -19.60
C ARG A 416 29.84 -15.18 -21.00
N GLU A 417 30.38 -16.04 -21.85
CA GLU A 417 30.66 -15.72 -23.25
C GLU A 417 29.38 -15.38 -24.03
N LEU A 418 28.23 -15.99 -23.68
CA LEU A 418 26.94 -15.62 -24.30
C LEU A 418 26.58 -14.14 -24.08
N PHE A 419 27.06 -13.50 -23.01
CA PHE A 419 26.80 -12.06 -22.78
C PHE A 419 27.37 -11.18 -23.89
N LYS A 420 28.45 -11.62 -24.56
CA LYS A 420 29.02 -10.90 -25.71
C LYS A 420 28.13 -10.99 -26.94
N THR A 421 27.32 -12.04 -27.03
CA THR A 421 26.35 -12.26 -28.11
C THR A 421 24.95 -11.74 -27.76
N ALA A 422 24.74 -11.27 -26.53
CA ALA A 422 23.47 -10.72 -26.06
C ALA A 422 23.09 -9.47 -26.87
N LYS A 423 21.81 -9.34 -27.18
CA LYS A 423 21.32 -8.28 -28.07
C LYS A 423 20.35 -7.38 -27.34
N THR A 424 20.49 -6.08 -27.60
CA THR A 424 19.49 -5.08 -27.20
C THR A 424 18.21 -5.24 -28.01
N PRO A 425 17.05 -4.76 -27.51
CA PRO A 425 15.81 -4.72 -28.27
C PRO A 425 15.96 -4.08 -29.66
N LEU A 426 16.82 -3.06 -29.77
CA LEU A 426 17.14 -2.42 -31.05
C LEU A 426 17.93 -3.31 -32.01
N GLN A 427 18.90 -4.09 -31.50
CA GLN A 427 19.62 -5.07 -32.33
C GLN A 427 18.66 -6.13 -32.89
N PHE A 428 17.74 -6.65 -32.06
CA PHE A 428 16.70 -7.57 -32.53
C PHE A 428 15.83 -6.94 -33.62
N ALA A 429 15.40 -5.68 -33.44
CA ALA A 429 14.61 -4.98 -34.45
C ALA A 429 15.36 -4.77 -35.78
N ILE A 430 16.68 -4.60 -35.75
CA ILE A 430 17.51 -4.54 -36.96
C ILE A 430 17.59 -5.92 -37.63
N GLU A 431 17.72 -6.98 -36.83
CA GLU A 431 17.90 -8.34 -37.33
C GLU A 431 16.64 -9.01 -37.90
N THR A 432 15.45 -8.56 -37.51
CA THR A 432 14.19 -9.06 -38.07
C THR A 432 13.88 -8.50 -39.46
N ILE A 433 14.66 -7.51 -39.93
CA ILE A 433 14.56 -6.99 -41.29
C ILE A 433 15.34 -7.93 -42.24
N PRO A 434 14.67 -8.57 -43.24
CA PRO A 434 15.34 -9.45 -44.20
C PRO A 434 16.39 -8.70 -45.04
N CYS A 435 17.51 -9.35 -45.37
CA CYS A 435 18.59 -8.70 -46.12
C CYS A 435 18.26 -8.47 -47.61
N ASP A 436 17.37 -9.30 -48.15
CA ASP A 436 16.90 -9.38 -49.53
C ASP A 436 15.60 -8.62 -49.81
N VAL A 437 15.03 -7.97 -48.79
CA VAL A 437 13.80 -7.18 -48.92
C VAL A 437 13.99 -6.01 -49.91
N PRO A 438 12.98 -5.65 -50.73
CA PRO A 438 13.08 -4.50 -51.65
C PRO A 438 13.55 -3.22 -50.95
N GLU A 439 14.26 -2.36 -51.67
CA GLU A 439 14.88 -1.14 -51.11
C GLU A 439 13.87 -0.22 -50.42
N ASP A 440 12.68 -0.08 -50.99
CA ASP A 440 11.60 0.76 -50.45
C ASP A 440 11.09 0.23 -49.10
N GLU A 441 10.80 -1.08 -49.03
CA GLU A 441 10.33 -1.74 -47.81
C GLU A 441 11.42 -1.81 -46.74
N ARG A 442 12.68 -1.98 -47.14
CA ARG A 442 13.84 -1.89 -46.23
C ARG A 442 13.92 -0.52 -45.58
N THR A 443 13.76 0.53 -46.37
CA THR A 443 13.84 1.91 -45.93
C THR A 443 12.72 2.22 -44.93
N GLU A 444 11.49 1.78 -45.22
CA GLU A 444 10.34 1.91 -44.33
C GLU A 444 10.58 1.20 -42.98
N ARG A 445 11.02 -0.07 -43.00
CA ARG A 445 11.30 -0.84 -41.79
C ARG A 445 12.46 -0.24 -40.97
N LEU A 446 13.52 0.24 -41.64
CA LEU A 446 14.64 0.91 -40.98
C LEU A 446 14.24 2.27 -40.39
N GLN A 447 13.27 2.98 -40.96
CA GLN A 447 12.85 4.29 -40.48
C GLN A 447 12.39 4.26 -39.01
N ALA A 448 11.61 3.24 -38.63
CA ALA A 448 11.16 3.05 -37.24
C ALA A 448 12.34 2.79 -36.27
N VAL A 449 13.34 2.04 -36.72
CA VAL A 449 14.56 1.74 -35.96
C VAL A 449 15.45 2.98 -35.84
N LEU A 450 15.68 3.69 -36.93
CA LEU A 450 16.49 4.91 -36.98
C LEU A 450 15.86 6.03 -36.13
N LYS A 451 14.53 6.09 -36.04
CA LYS A 451 13.81 7.02 -35.13
C LYS A 451 14.07 6.72 -33.66
N ARG A 452 14.25 5.45 -33.27
CA ARG A 452 14.65 5.09 -31.90
C ARG A 452 16.13 5.39 -31.67
N ILE A 453 16.99 5.07 -32.64
CA ILE A 453 18.44 5.34 -32.58
C ILE A 453 18.71 6.85 -32.45
N SER A 454 17.96 7.71 -33.13
CA SER A 454 18.15 9.17 -33.08
C SER A 454 17.98 9.78 -31.68
N ARG A 455 17.36 9.05 -30.74
CA ARG A 455 17.15 9.45 -29.34
C ARG A 455 18.28 8.99 -28.40
N LEU A 456 19.23 8.18 -28.89
CA LEU A 456 20.35 7.65 -28.10
C LEU A 456 21.55 8.61 -28.06
N SER A 457 22.54 8.30 -27.22
CA SER A 457 23.82 9.02 -27.18
C SER A 457 24.55 8.95 -28.51
N GLN A 458 25.43 9.92 -28.81
CA GLN A 458 26.20 9.92 -30.06
C GLN A 458 27.04 8.65 -30.22
N LEU A 459 27.62 8.15 -29.13
CA LEU A 459 28.39 6.91 -29.09
C LEU A 459 27.52 5.70 -29.47
N ASP A 460 26.33 5.60 -28.90
CA ASP A 460 25.39 4.52 -29.21
C ASP A 460 24.88 4.64 -30.66
N GLN A 461 24.60 5.85 -31.15
CA GLN A 461 24.22 6.09 -32.55
C GLN A 461 25.28 5.57 -33.51
N GLU A 462 26.55 5.91 -33.28
CA GLU A 462 27.66 5.42 -34.11
C GLU A 462 27.77 3.90 -34.10
N ARG A 463 27.57 3.28 -32.93
CA ARG A 463 27.52 1.83 -32.77
C ARG A 463 26.40 1.20 -33.61
N TYR A 464 25.17 1.68 -33.49
CA TYR A 464 24.03 1.13 -34.24
C TYR A 464 24.10 1.43 -35.74
N VAL A 465 24.65 2.58 -36.15
CA VAL A 465 24.94 2.85 -37.57
C VAL A 465 25.90 1.82 -38.13
N SER A 466 26.94 1.43 -37.38
CA SER A 466 27.84 0.36 -37.83
C SER A 466 27.10 -0.97 -37.95
N ILE A 467 26.28 -1.34 -36.96
CA ILE A 467 25.51 -2.60 -36.99
C ILE A 467 24.59 -2.68 -38.20
N ILE A 468 23.84 -1.61 -38.49
CA ILE A 468 22.95 -1.55 -39.67
C ILE A 468 23.77 -1.63 -40.96
N TRP A 469 24.88 -0.89 -41.03
CA TRP A 469 25.76 -0.88 -42.19
C TRP A 469 26.36 -2.25 -42.47
N ASP A 470 26.91 -2.92 -41.45
CA ASP A 470 27.52 -4.24 -41.56
C ASP A 470 26.50 -5.28 -42.07
N ARG A 471 25.24 -5.20 -41.60
CA ARG A 471 24.16 -6.12 -42.00
C ARG A 471 23.69 -5.95 -43.45
N PHE A 472 23.55 -4.72 -43.94
CA PHE A 472 23.00 -4.42 -45.27
C PHE A 472 24.05 -3.99 -46.29
N THR A 473 25.31 -4.39 -46.08
CA THR A 473 26.43 -4.11 -47.01
C THR A 473 26.16 -4.50 -48.46
N ASN A 474 25.19 -5.39 -48.70
CA ASN A 474 24.64 -5.69 -50.02
C ASN A 474 23.10 -5.74 -49.93
N PRO A 475 22.36 -4.69 -50.38
CA PRO A 475 22.70 -3.56 -51.23
C PRO A 475 23.11 -2.29 -50.45
N LYS A 476 24.23 -1.70 -50.90
CA LYS A 476 24.88 -0.40 -50.60
C LYS A 476 24.09 0.67 -49.80
N ILE A 477 23.74 0.44 -48.54
CA ILE A 477 23.43 1.55 -47.63
C ILE A 477 24.75 2.16 -47.14
N GLY A 478 24.97 3.46 -47.36
CA GLY A 478 26.17 4.15 -46.87
C GLY A 478 26.05 4.61 -45.40
N LYS A 479 27.12 4.50 -44.60
CA LYS A 479 27.15 5.05 -43.22
C LYS A 479 26.78 6.54 -43.20
N THR A 480 27.21 7.30 -44.21
CA THR A 480 26.88 8.72 -44.36
C THR A 480 25.40 8.96 -44.59
N ALA A 481 24.74 8.12 -45.39
CA ALA A 481 23.29 8.20 -45.63
C ALA A 481 22.52 7.90 -44.33
N LEU A 482 22.88 6.84 -43.60
CA LEU A 482 22.29 6.53 -42.30
C LEU A 482 22.47 7.66 -41.29
N LYS A 483 23.67 8.25 -41.21
CA LYS A 483 23.94 9.41 -40.34
C LYS A 483 23.13 10.64 -40.78
N ALA A 484 22.98 10.87 -42.08
CA ALA A 484 22.15 11.94 -42.61
C ALA A 484 20.67 11.71 -42.28
N THR A 485 20.14 10.50 -42.46
CA THR A 485 18.77 10.13 -42.08
C THR A 485 18.55 10.20 -40.58
N ILE A 486 19.50 9.77 -39.73
CA ILE A 486 19.40 9.96 -38.27
C ILE A 486 19.41 11.44 -37.91
N LYS A 487 20.26 12.24 -38.57
CA LYS A 487 20.28 13.70 -38.43
C LYS A 487 18.95 14.29 -38.87
N GLU A 488 18.38 13.89 -40.00
CA GLU A 488 17.07 14.34 -40.50
C GLU A 488 15.89 13.87 -39.66
N LEU A 489 15.90 12.63 -39.16
CA LEU A 489 14.90 12.15 -38.20
C LEU A 489 15.02 12.88 -36.88
N ARG A 490 16.23 13.28 -36.49
CA ARG A 490 16.45 14.23 -35.40
C ARG A 490 15.94 15.62 -35.77
N LYS A 491 16.10 16.11 -37.02
CA LYS A 491 15.51 17.36 -37.54
C LYS A 491 13.97 17.34 -37.56
N ALA A 492 13.38 16.18 -37.86
CA ALA A 492 11.93 15.94 -37.86
C ALA A 492 11.37 15.68 -36.44
N SER A 493 12.25 15.32 -35.50
CA SER A 493 11.95 15.18 -34.07
C SER A 493 12.37 16.42 -33.27
N SER A 494 13.00 17.41 -33.89
CA SER A 494 13.22 18.75 -33.36
C SER A 494 12.11 19.65 -33.87
N VAL A 495 11.58 20.50 -32.99
CA VAL A 495 10.54 21.42 -33.40
C VAL A 495 11.25 22.62 -34.05
N GLY A 496 11.06 22.84 -35.36
CA GLY A 496 11.50 24.06 -36.07
C GLY A 496 12.77 24.02 -36.95
N GLY A 497 13.38 22.86 -37.24
CA GLY A 497 14.52 22.76 -38.18
C GLY A 497 15.93 22.65 -37.54
N ASP A 498 17.00 22.81 -38.35
CA ASP A 498 18.41 22.45 -38.03
C ASP A 498 19.00 23.14 -36.77
N ASP A 499 18.43 24.28 -36.33
CA ASP A 499 18.82 25.04 -35.13
C ASP A 499 17.70 25.12 -34.05
N GLY A 500 16.62 24.34 -34.20
CA GLY A 500 15.45 24.36 -33.32
C GLY A 500 15.60 23.52 -32.04
N PRO A 501 14.90 23.89 -30.94
CA PRO A 501 14.95 23.13 -29.69
C PRO A 501 14.43 21.69 -29.87
N THR A 502 15.04 20.72 -29.19
CA THR A 502 14.52 19.34 -29.17
C THR A 502 13.18 19.29 -28.44
N LEU A 503 12.36 18.24 -28.62
CA LEU A 503 11.13 18.07 -27.82
C LEU A 503 11.38 18.06 -26.31
N LYS A 504 12.58 17.66 -25.88
CA LYS A 504 13.01 17.72 -24.48
C LYS A 504 13.27 19.17 -24.06
N ASP A 505 13.91 19.96 -24.90
CA ASP A 505 14.17 21.38 -24.65
C ASP A 505 12.87 22.19 -24.65
N VAL A 506 11.96 21.88 -25.57
CA VAL A 506 10.61 22.47 -25.61
C VAL A 506 9.81 22.07 -24.37
N ALA A 507 9.85 20.81 -23.93
CA ALA A 507 9.20 20.40 -22.68
C ALA A 507 9.81 21.11 -21.45
N ALA A 508 11.14 21.24 -21.39
CA ALA A 508 11.81 21.95 -20.30
C ALA A 508 11.49 23.46 -20.31
N ASP A 509 11.41 24.07 -21.49
CA ASP A 509 11.00 25.47 -21.66
C ASP A 509 9.52 25.67 -21.30
N ILE A 510 8.63 24.74 -21.64
CA ILE A 510 7.23 24.77 -21.20
C ILE A 510 7.13 24.68 -19.68
N ILE A 511 7.89 23.80 -19.03
CA ILE A 511 7.94 23.71 -17.56
C ILE A 511 8.48 25.03 -16.96
N SER A 512 9.51 25.62 -17.57
CA SER A 512 10.05 26.90 -17.15
C SER A 512 9.01 28.04 -17.30
N PHE A 513 8.28 28.07 -18.40
CA PHE A 513 7.27 29.07 -18.72
C PHE A 513 6.01 28.95 -17.86
N ALA A 514 5.48 27.74 -17.71
CA ALA A 514 4.27 27.47 -16.95
C ALA A 514 4.47 27.61 -15.43
N GLY A 515 5.73 27.55 -14.98
CA GLY A 515 6.11 27.28 -13.60
C GLY A 515 6.11 25.78 -13.30
N PRO A 516 6.48 25.37 -12.08
CA PRO A 516 6.53 23.96 -11.72
C PRO A 516 5.21 23.25 -12.04
N ILE A 517 5.31 22.16 -12.82
CA ILE A 517 4.21 21.29 -13.20
C ILE A 517 4.37 19.98 -12.43
N LEU A 518 3.25 19.36 -12.08
CA LEU A 518 3.19 18.05 -11.45
C LEU A 518 2.16 17.20 -12.20
N HIS A 519 2.53 15.97 -12.55
CA HIS A 519 1.60 14.96 -13.03
C HIS A 519 1.55 13.82 -12.01
N ALA A 520 0.38 13.59 -11.42
CA ALA A 520 0.13 12.49 -10.50
C ALA A 520 -0.73 11.44 -11.21
N SER A 521 -0.18 10.22 -11.37
CA SER A 521 -0.88 9.09 -11.99
C SER A 521 -2.28 8.89 -11.36
N ASP A 522 -3.28 8.60 -12.19
CA ASP A 522 -4.70 8.41 -11.84
C ASP A 522 -5.46 9.65 -11.31
N ILE A 523 -4.76 10.72 -10.91
CA ILE A 523 -5.34 11.96 -10.38
C ILE A 523 -5.37 13.07 -11.44
N GLY A 524 -4.27 13.25 -12.17
CA GLY A 524 -4.12 14.23 -13.24
C GLY A 524 -3.08 15.32 -12.95
N TRP A 525 -3.32 16.51 -13.50
CA TRP A 525 -2.33 17.58 -13.64
C TRP A 525 -2.47 18.67 -12.57
N PHE A 526 -1.34 19.20 -12.12
CA PHE A 526 -1.26 20.34 -11.20
C PHE A 526 -0.23 21.36 -11.65
N LEU A 527 -0.51 22.65 -11.38
CA LEU A 527 0.42 23.76 -11.56
C LEU A 527 0.73 24.42 -10.23
N TYR A 528 2.00 24.70 -9.95
CA TYR A 528 2.39 25.43 -8.76
C TYR A 528 2.29 26.93 -8.98
N ARG A 529 1.36 27.59 -8.28
CA ARG A 529 1.14 29.04 -8.36
C ARG A 529 0.94 29.61 -6.96
N SER A 530 1.54 30.76 -6.70
CA SER A 530 1.30 31.52 -5.47
C SER A 530 1.46 30.70 -4.16
N GLY A 531 2.39 29.73 -4.14
CA GLY A 531 2.63 28.91 -2.95
C GLY A 531 1.83 27.60 -2.86
N VAL A 532 0.97 27.27 -3.83
CA VAL A 532 0.07 26.10 -3.78
C VAL A 532 0.01 25.37 -5.12
N TRP A 533 -0.22 24.05 -5.08
CA TRP A 533 -0.49 23.22 -6.26
C TRP A 533 -1.98 23.24 -6.62
N GLU A 534 -2.32 23.81 -7.77
CA GLU A 534 -3.69 23.91 -8.25
C GLU A 534 -3.97 22.80 -9.27
N SER A 535 -5.05 22.05 -9.08
CA SER A 535 -5.47 21.04 -10.05
C SER A 535 -5.94 21.71 -11.35
N VAL A 536 -5.46 21.21 -12.48
CA VAL A 536 -5.82 21.70 -13.81
C VAL A 536 -6.28 20.56 -14.71
N LYS A 537 -7.18 20.87 -15.63
CA LYS A 537 -7.57 19.93 -16.68
C LYS A 537 -6.44 19.77 -17.69
N GLU A 538 -6.38 18.61 -18.33
CA GLU A 538 -5.43 18.34 -19.41
C GLU A 538 -5.51 19.38 -20.53
N ASP A 539 -6.71 19.87 -20.86
CA ASP A 539 -6.91 20.96 -21.83
C ASP A 539 -6.11 22.22 -21.50
N ARG A 540 -5.92 22.53 -20.21
CA ARG A 540 -5.10 23.67 -19.80
C ARG A 540 -3.63 23.44 -20.11
N ILE A 541 -3.13 22.23 -19.88
CA ILE A 541 -1.77 21.83 -20.25
C ILE A 541 -1.61 21.87 -21.77
N ASN A 542 -2.62 21.42 -22.52
CA ASN A 542 -2.64 21.49 -23.98
C ASN A 542 -2.59 22.93 -24.50
N ASN A 543 -3.33 23.85 -23.89
CA ASN A 543 -3.29 25.26 -24.24
C ASN A 543 -1.94 25.89 -23.92
N ILE A 544 -1.31 25.56 -22.80
CA ILE A 544 0.05 26.03 -22.47
C ILE A 544 1.08 25.51 -23.48
N ILE A 545 0.98 24.23 -23.86
CA ILE A 545 1.81 23.63 -24.90
C ILE A 545 1.61 24.39 -26.22
N LEU A 546 0.36 24.68 -26.63
CA LEU A 546 0.04 25.44 -27.84
C LEU A 546 0.58 26.87 -27.80
N GLU A 547 0.27 27.63 -26.74
CA GLU A 547 0.74 29.01 -26.54
C GLU A 547 2.27 29.09 -26.67
N ARG A 548 2.99 28.11 -26.10
CA ARG A 548 4.46 28.10 -26.14
C ARG A 548 5.01 27.66 -27.49
N LEU A 549 4.36 26.72 -28.15
CA LEU A 549 4.70 26.31 -29.51
C LEU A 549 4.51 27.49 -30.49
N ASP A 550 3.39 28.21 -30.43
CA ASP A 550 3.13 29.36 -31.31
C ASP A 550 4.15 30.50 -31.10
N ALA A 551 4.66 30.66 -29.86
CA ALA A 551 5.70 31.64 -29.55
C ALA A 551 7.09 31.26 -30.10
N HIS A 552 7.41 29.96 -30.17
CA HIS A 552 8.67 29.48 -30.74
C HIS A 552 8.59 29.28 -32.26
N PHE A 553 7.39 29.09 -32.81
CA PHE A 553 7.18 28.70 -34.21
C PHE A 553 6.09 29.59 -34.84
N LYS A 554 6.50 30.51 -35.72
CA LYS A 554 5.60 31.45 -36.43
C LYS A 554 4.68 30.78 -37.48
N ASP A 555 4.91 29.52 -37.81
CA ASP A 555 4.15 28.78 -38.82
C ASP A 555 3.36 27.61 -38.18
N ASN A 556 2.03 27.69 -38.31
CA ASN A 556 0.95 26.88 -37.70
C ASN A 556 0.96 25.35 -37.96
N ASN A 557 2.11 24.68 -38.11
CA ASN A 557 2.14 23.27 -38.55
C ASN A 557 2.62 22.27 -37.48
N THR A 558 2.30 22.51 -36.20
CA THR A 558 2.58 21.51 -35.16
C THR A 558 1.50 20.41 -35.14
N THR A 559 1.89 19.19 -35.51
CA THR A 559 0.97 18.04 -35.56
C THR A 559 0.45 17.65 -34.18
N LYS A 560 -0.74 17.01 -34.12
CA LYS A 560 -1.29 16.44 -32.88
C LYS A 560 -0.29 15.50 -32.19
N ASN A 561 0.41 14.66 -32.96
CA ASN A 561 1.41 13.72 -32.45
C ASN A 561 2.58 14.42 -31.75
N THR A 562 3.03 15.57 -32.28
CA THR A 562 4.10 16.36 -31.64
C THR A 562 3.66 16.89 -30.29
N ARG A 563 2.41 17.39 -30.19
CA ARG A 563 1.84 17.88 -28.93
C ARG A 563 1.68 16.76 -27.90
N ASP A 564 1.22 15.59 -28.32
CA ASP A 564 1.08 14.43 -27.46
C ASP A 564 2.45 13.92 -26.97
N GLU A 565 3.49 13.92 -27.82
CA GLU A 565 4.85 13.54 -27.41
C GLU A 565 5.48 14.56 -26.44
N ILE A 566 5.21 15.87 -26.59
CA ILE A 566 5.63 16.89 -25.63
C ILE A 566 4.90 16.69 -24.30
N ARG A 567 3.58 16.50 -24.32
CA ARG A 567 2.79 16.24 -23.11
C ARG A 567 3.35 15.04 -22.36
N HIS A 568 3.57 13.92 -23.06
CA HIS A 568 4.14 12.72 -22.45
C HIS A 568 5.55 12.94 -21.86
N ARG A 569 6.39 13.77 -22.49
CA ARG A 569 7.70 14.12 -21.91
C ARG A 569 7.57 14.97 -20.65
N ILE A 570 6.61 15.90 -20.63
CA ILE A 570 6.29 16.65 -19.41
C ILE A 570 5.80 15.65 -18.36
N GLU A 571 4.86 14.75 -18.67
CA GLU A 571 4.38 13.69 -17.75
C GLU A 571 5.52 12.87 -17.15
N VAL A 572 6.50 12.43 -17.95
CA VAL A 572 7.62 11.62 -17.46
C VAL A 572 8.59 12.46 -16.61
N THR A 573 8.79 13.73 -16.97
CA THR A 573 9.75 14.63 -16.29
C THR A 573 9.20 15.15 -14.97
N THR A 574 7.90 15.48 -14.95
CA THR A 574 7.17 16.05 -13.82
C THR A 574 6.32 15.00 -13.10
N GLY A 575 6.41 13.75 -13.56
CA GLY A 575 5.72 12.61 -13.02
C GLY A 575 6.32 12.26 -11.68
N VAL A 576 5.49 12.25 -10.65
CA VAL A 576 5.89 11.76 -9.35
C VAL A 576 5.18 10.44 -9.10
N LEU A 577 5.95 9.39 -8.85
CA LEU A 577 5.44 8.13 -8.31
C LEU A 577 5.03 8.37 -6.86
N LEU A 578 3.77 8.75 -6.69
CA LEU A 578 3.16 8.92 -5.39
C LEU A 578 2.51 7.60 -4.98
N PRO A 579 2.83 6.99 -3.83
CA PRO A 579 1.93 6.02 -3.22
C PRO A 579 0.61 6.76 -2.98
N MET A 580 -0.42 6.36 -3.74
CA MET A 580 -1.65 7.04 -4.22
C MET A 580 -2.30 8.18 -3.41
N GLU A 581 -1.94 8.42 -2.15
CA GLU A 581 -2.75 9.24 -1.22
C GLU A 581 -1.92 10.03 -0.20
N SER A 582 -0.60 9.78 -0.12
CA SER A 582 0.19 10.12 1.07
C SER A 582 1.05 11.39 0.96
N VAL A 583 1.17 11.96 -0.24
CA VAL A 583 2.09 13.09 -0.48
C VAL A 583 1.36 14.42 -0.63
N LEU A 584 0.22 14.45 -1.33
CA LEU A 584 -0.59 15.66 -1.41
C LEU A 584 -1.13 16.00 -0.02
N ASN A 585 -0.82 17.20 0.48
CA ASN A 585 -1.21 17.64 1.82
C ASN A 585 -0.75 16.70 2.97
N GLY A 586 0.32 15.92 2.77
CA GLY A 586 0.78 14.91 3.75
C GLY A 586 1.30 15.49 5.07
N TYR A 587 1.76 16.75 5.07
CA TYR A 587 2.28 17.43 6.25
C TYR A 587 1.15 18.08 7.08
N LYS A 588 0.38 17.25 7.81
CA LYS A 588 -0.83 17.68 8.54
C LYS A 588 -0.66 18.84 9.56
N HIS A 589 0.57 19.14 9.97
CA HIS A 589 0.89 20.20 10.92
C HIS A 589 1.27 21.53 10.26
N LEU A 590 1.46 21.53 8.93
CA LEU A 590 1.79 22.72 8.15
C LEU A 590 0.53 23.24 7.46
N LEU A 591 0.09 24.43 7.82
CA LEU A 591 -1.02 25.12 7.19
C LEU A 591 -0.46 26.12 6.17
N ASN A 592 -0.80 25.91 4.91
CA ASN A 592 -0.45 26.85 3.86
C ASN A 592 -1.40 28.05 3.92
N VAL A 593 -0.89 29.20 4.33
CA VAL A 593 -1.59 30.50 4.40
C VAL A 593 -1.03 31.43 3.33
N GLU A 594 -1.68 32.56 3.03
CA GLU A 594 -1.28 33.42 1.92
C GLU A 594 0.22 33.83 1.95
N ASN A 595 0.75 34.11 3.15
CA ASN A 595 2.12 34.58 3.36
C ASN A 595 3.14 33.49 3.75
N GLY A 596 2.79 32.20 3.74
CA GLY A 596 3.75 31.12 3.99
C GLY A 596 3.15 29.81 4.50
N MET A 597 4.00 28.91 4.98
CA MET A 597 3.63 27.65 5.62
C MET A 597 3.69 27.82 7.14
N TYR A 598 2.53 27.91 7.79
CA TYR A 598 2.42 28.03 9.24
C TYR A 598 2.50 26.65 9.91
N ASP A 599 3.53 26.43 10.71
CA ASP A 599 3.69 25.22 11.52
C ASP A 599 2.95 25.35 12.84
N ILE A 600 1.85 24.60 12.99
CA ILE A 600 1.02 24.61 14.21
C ILE A 600 1.80 24.12 15.43
N LYS A 601 2.78 23.22 15.26
CA LYS A 601 3.56 22.65 16.37
C LYS A 601 4.54 23.67 16.94
N THR A 602 5.27 24.36 16.07
CA THR A 602 6.31 25.30 16.50
C THR A 602 5.81 26.75 16.59
N GLY A 603 4.65 27.05 16.01
CA GLY A 603 4.09 28.40 15.90
C GLY A 603 4.84 29.29 14.90
N LYS A 604 5.72 28.72 14.07
CA LYS A 604 6.57 29.47 13.13
C LYS A 604 5.94 29.53 11.74
N LEU A 605 6.10 30.68 11.08
CA LEU A 605 5.79 30.85 9.66
C LEU A 605 7.05 30.58 8.84
N LEU A 606 6.99 29.58 7.97
CA LEU A 606 8.05 29.20 7.05
C LEU A 606 7.73 29.71 5.63
N PRO A 607 8.73 29.87 4.74
CA PRO A 607 8.46 30.15 3.32
C PRO A 607 7.63 29.05 2.67
N HIS A 608 6.91 29.40 1.60
CA HIS A 608 6.27 28.43 0.73
C HIS A 608 7.29 27.45 0.14
N ASP A 609 6.96 26.16 0.11
CA ASP A 609 7.81 25.14 -0.50
C ASP A 609 6.98 24.16 -1.34
N MET A 610 7.25 24.14 -2.64
CA MET A 610 6.57 23.26 -3.60
C MET A 610 6.80 21.76 -3.28
N LYS A 611 7.90 21.42 -2.61
CA LYS A 611 8.24 20.03 -2.22
C LYS A 611 7.33 19.48 -1.11
N LEU A 612 6.50 20.33 -0.51
CA LEU A 612 5.48 19.94 0.48
C LEU A 612 4.17 19.49 -0.18
N TYR A 613 4.03 19.65 -1.49
CA TYR A 613 2.88 19.18 -2.29
C TYR A 613 1.51 19.59 -1.71
N SER A 614 1.44 20.81 -1.16
CA SER A 614 0.20 21.37 -0.64
C SER A 614 -0.70 21.80 -1.80
N THR A 615 -1.92 21.25 -1.85
CA THR A 615 -2.98 21.64 -2.80
C THR A 615 -4.06 22.51 -2.17
N ILE A 616 -3.86 22.86 -0.89
CA ILE A 616 -4.79 23.61 -0.07
C ILE A 616 -4.05 24.83 0.42
N ARG A 617 -4.63 26.02 0.22
CA ARG A 617 -4.13 27.27 0.77
C ARG A 617 -5.28 28.08 1.35
N LEU A 618 -5.10 28.56 2.58
CA LEU A 618 -6.04 29.44 3.26
C LEU A 618 -5.93 30.86 2.68
N PRO A 619 -7.06 31.57 2.43
CA PRO A 619 -7.09 32.76 1.58
C PRO A 619 -6.70 34.07 2.27
N TYR A 620 -5.96 34.00 3.38
CA TYR A 620 -5.53 35.16 4.18
C TYR A 620 -4.14 34.93 4.77
N PRO A 621 -3.42 35.99 5.17
CA PRO A 621 -2.12 35.86 5.80
C PRO A 621 -2.26 35.48 7.29
N HIS A 622 -1.27 34.77 7.81
CA HIS A 622 -1.09 34.65 9.24
C HIS A 622 -0.52 35.96 9.81
N ASP A 623 -1.25 36.59 10.73
CA ASP A 623 -0.81 37.73 11.53
C ASP A 623 -0.98 37.43 13.03
N PRO A 624 0.11 37.29 13.82
CA PRO A 624 0.05 37.09 15.28
C PRO A 624 -0.69 38.17 16.05
N ARG A 625 -0.85 39.37 15.47
CA ARG A 625 -1.46 40.52 16.13
C ARG A 625 -2.94 40.70 15.78
N ALA A 626 -3.44 39.97 14.78
CA ALA A 626 -4.83 40.06 14.38
C ALA A 626 -5.77 39.69 15.53
N LYS A 627 -6.90 40.40 15.60
CA LYS A 627 -7.95 40.22 16.60
C LYS A 627 -9.28 40.01 15.90
N CYS A 628 -10.22 39.35 16.58
CA CYS A 628 -11.56 39.10 16.07
C CYS A 628 -12.65 39.42 17.11
N PRO A 629 -12.71 40.67 17.62
CA PRO A 629 -13.67 41.05 18.66
C PRO A 629 -15.13 40.88 18.22
N ARG A 630 -15.48 41.21 16.97
CA ARG A 630 -16.87 41.04 16.50
C ARG A 630 -17.25 39.57 16.37
N TRP A 631 -16.31 38.72 15.98
CA TRP A 631 -16.49 37.26 15.96
C TRP A 631 -16.70 36.69 17.36
N ILE A 632 -15.90 37.09 18.35
CA ILE A 632 -16.08 36.64 19.74
C ILE A 632 -17.46 37.04 20.25
N GLN A 633 -17.85 38.30 20.04
CA GLN A 633 -19.19 38.78 20.39
C GLN A 633 -20.29 37.97 19.68
N PHE A 634 -20.11 37.64 18.39
CA PHE A 634 -21.07 36.81 17.65
C PHE A 634 -21.22 35.41 18.25
N VAL A 635 -20.12 34.78 18.67
CA VAL A 635 -20.16 33.46 19.29
C VAL A 635 -20.88 33.50 20.65
N GLU A 636 -20.66 34.55 21.43
CA GLU A 636 -21.38 34.79 22.70
C GLU A 636 -22.88 35.05 22.46
N GLU A 637 -23.23 35.83 21.42
CA GLU A 637 -24.61 36.10 21.03
C GLU A 637 -25.35 34.83 20.61
N VAL A 638 -24.69 33.89 19.93
CA VAL A 638 -25.29 32.64 19.45
C VAL A 638 -25.43 31.59 20.56
N PHE A 639 -24.49 31.55 21.51
CA PHE A 639 -24.47 30.59 22.62
C PHE A 639 -24.42 31.31 23.98
N PRO A 640 -25.45 32.09 24.35
CA PRO A 640 -25.47 32.79 25.64
C PRO A 640 -25.49 31.77 26.77
N ASP A 641 -24.67 31.99 27.79
CA ASP A 641 -24.52 31.12 28.97
C ASP A 641 -24.15 29.65 28.66
N ASP A 642 -23.69 29.33 27.44
CA ASP A 642 -23.22 28.00 27.04
C ASP A 642 -21.74 28.02 26.63
N PRO A 643 -20.82 28.15 27.61
CA PRO A 643 -19.38 28.20 27.32
C PRO A 643 -18.84 26.87 26.77
N VAL A 644 -19.57 25.76 26.93
CA VAL A 644 -19.18 24.45 26.36
C VAL A 644 -19.37 24.49 24.85
N SER A 645 -20.55 24.90 24.36
CA SER A 645 -20.81 25.03 22.92
C SER A 645 -19.89 26.06 22.26
N GLN A 646 -19.59 27.17 22.93
CA GLN A 646 -18.61 28.15 22.44
C GLN A 646 -17.20 27.54 22.26
N ARG A 647 -16.71 26.78 23.25
CA ARG A 647 -15.41 26.09 23.16
C ARG A 647 -15.41 25.02 22.07
N VAL A 648 -16.49 24.25 21.95
CA VAL A 648 -16.62 23.19 20.94
C VAL A 648 -16.68 23.78 19.54
N LEU A 649 -17.35 24.91 19.34
CA LEU A 649 -17.33 25.63 18.06
C LEU A 649 -15.90 26.09 17.72
N GLN A 650 -15.17 26.64 18.68
CA GLN A 650 -13.76 27.04 18.50
C GLN A 650 -12.86 25.87 18.11
N GLU A 651 -13.00 24.74 18.80
CA GLU A 651 -12.28 23.50 18.52
C GLU A 651 -12.60 22.96 17.13
N TRP A 652 -13.88 23.01 16.75
CA TRP A 652 -14.34 22.58 15.44
C TRP A 652 -13.74 23.42 14.31
N PHE A 653 -13.75 24.75 14.46
CA PHE A 653 -13.13 25.67 13.50
C PHE A 653 -11.66 25.35 13.33
N GLY A 654 -10.95 25.14 14.43
CA GLY A 654 -9.55 24.74 14.42
C GLY A 654 -9.31 23.39 13.72
N TYR A 655 -10.15 22.39 14.03
CA TYR A 655 -10.07 21.05 13.45
C TYR A 655 -10.27 21.06 11.92
N CYS A 656 -11.21 21.89 11.43
CA CYS A 656 -11.49 22.06 10.01
C CYS A 656 -10.31 22.59 9.19
N LEU A 657 -9.33 23.28 9.80
CA LEU A 657 -8.18 23.86 9.10
C LEU A 657 -7.08 22.85 8.75
N THR A 658 -7.09 21.67 9.36
CA THR A 658 -6.00 20.68 9.26
C THR A 658 -6.48 19.41 8.56
N PRO A 659 -5.69 18.60 7.84
CA PRO A 659 -6.14 17.30 7.30
C PRO A 659 -6.30 16.18 8.36
N ASP A 660 -6.43 16.55 9.63
CA ASP A 660 -6.54 15.62 10.75
C ASP A 660 -7.96 15.01 10.82
N THR A 661 -8.03 13.70 10.99
CA THR A 661 -9.28 12.93 11.10
C THR A 661 -9.35 12.10 12.38
N ARG A 662 -8.35 12.21 13.27
CA ARG A 662 -8.18 11.32 14.45
C ARG A 662 -9.37 11.33 15.42
N HIS A 663 -10.11 12.42 15.51
CA HIS A 663 -11.26 12.51 16.42
C HIS A 663 -12.55 11.90 15.82
N GLU A 664 -12.54 11.52 14.54
CA GLU A 664 -13.67 10.89 13.84
C GLU A 664 -15.01 11.62 14.07
N LYS A 665 -15.06 12.95 13.92
CA LYS A 665 -16.28 13.75 14.17
C LYS A 665 -16.85 14.40 12.92
N ALA A 666 -18.18 14.44 12.84
CA ALA A 666 -19.00 15.30 11.99
C ALA A 666 -19.83 16.26 12.86
N LEU A 667 -19.98 17.51 12.43
CA LEU A 667 -20.77 18.52 13.14
C LEU A 667 -22.16 18.68 12.51
N PHE A 668 -23.17 18.71 13.36
CA PHE A 668 -24.54 19.09 13.03
C PHE A 668 -24.91 20.37 13.79
N CYS A 669 -25.19 21.44 13.06
CA CYS A 669 -25.71 22.68 13.60
C CYS A 669 -27.24 22.64 13.53
N LEU A 670 -27.90 22.55 14.69
CA LEU A 670 -29.34 22.35 14.84
C LEU A 670 -30.09 23.68 15.07
N GLY A 671 -31.41 23.68 14.83
CA GLY A 671 -32.31 24.79 15.17
C GLY A 671 -33.20 25.26 14.01
N GLU A 672 -34.21 26.07 14.27
CA GLU A 672 -35.11 26.60 13.23
C GLU A 672 -34.65 27.99 12.78
N GLY A 673 -35.01 28.42 11.57
CA GLY A 673 -34.33 29.48 10.80
C GLY A 673 -34.02 30.80 11.51
N VAL A 674 -33.06 31.56 10.94
CA VAL A 674 -32.57 32.88 11.41
C VAL A 674 -31.91 32.87 12.81
N ASN A 675 -31.09 31.85 13.06
CA ASN A 675 -30.42 31.63 14.36
C ASN A 675 -28.89 31.76 14.34
N GLY A 676 -28.32 32.33 13.27
CA GLY A 676 -26.87 32.54 13.15
C GLY A 676 -26.08 31.38 12.54
N LYS A 677 -26.66 30.17 12.35
CA LYS A 677 -25.98 29.03 11.71
C LYS A 677 -25.33 29.36 10.39
N THR A 678 -26.10 29.94 9.47
CA THR A 678 -25.61 30.27 8.13
C THR A 678 -24.45 31.25 8.20
N LYS A 679 -24.45 32.20 9.14
CA LYS A 679 -23.35 33.16 9.31
C LYS A 679 -22.10 32.48 9.86
N ALA A 680 -22.22 31.64 10.89
CA ALA A 680 -21.11 30.86 11.43
C ALA A 680 -20.48 29.95 10.35
N LEU A 681 -21.32 29.23 9.59
CA LEU A 681 -20.89 28.36 8.50
C LEU A 681 -20.27 29.12 7.32
N THR A 682 -20.76 30.31 7.01
CA THR A 682 -20.16 31.19 5.99
C THR A 682 -18.78 31.65 6.42
N VAL A 683 -18.60 32.03 7.70
CA VAL A 683 -17.26 32.37 8.22
C VAL A 683 -16.34 31.16 8.15
N LEU A 684 -16.78 29.97 8.55
CA LEU A 684 -15.98 28.75 8.45
C LEU A 684 -15.56 28.43 7.01
N GLU A 685 -16.49 28.56 6.06
CA GLU A 685 -16.21 28.33 4.64
C GLU A 685 -15.14 29.29 4.10
N ASN A 686 -15.22 30.59 4.46
CA ASN A 686 -14.21 31.57 4.04
C ASN A 686 -12.90 31.44 4.83
N LEU A 687 -12.95 30.96 6.07
CA LEU A 687 -11.78 30.65 6.89
C LEU A 687 -10.98 29.48 6.30
N VAL A 688 -11.67 28.44 5.83
CA VAL A 688 -11.05 27.32 5.12
C VAL A 688 -10.69 27.71 3.68
N GLY A 689 -11.45 28.61 3.07
CA GLY A 689 -11.38 29.01 1.66
C GLY A 689 -12.31 28.16 0.80
N LYS A 690 -13.17 28.81 0.02
CA LYS A 690 -14.24 28.15 -0.78
C LYS A 690 -13.72 27.05 -1.71
N GLN A 691 -12.54 27.24 -2.29
CA GLN A 691 -11.88 26.25 -3.13
C GLN A 691 -11.47 24.97 -2.39
N ASN A 692 -11.32 25.02 -1.06
CA ASN A 692 -10.98 23.90 -0.20
C ASN A 692 -12.22 23.23 0.40
N CYS A 693 -13.42 23.62 -0.04
CA CYS A 693 -14.71 23.10 0.43
C CYS A 693 -15.39 22.20 -0.63
N ALA A 694 -16.26 21.32 -0.14
CA ALA A 694 -17.24 20.53 -0.90
C ALA A 694 -18.65 20.76 -0.33
N HIS A 695 -19.68 20.34 -1.10
CA HIS A 695 -21.09 20.48 -0.74
C HIS A 695 -21.87 19.21 -1.07
N VAL A 696 -21.38 18.06 -0.63
CA VAL A 696 -22.02 16.75 -0.80
C VAL A 696 -23.10 16.56 0.28
N PRO A 697 -24.39 16.48 -0.10
CA PRO A 697 -25.49 16.23 0.84
C PRO A 697 -25.35 14.87 1.52
N LEU A 698 -25.99 14.72 2.68
CA LEU A 698 -25.84 13.50 3.49
C LEU A 698 -26.34 12.23 2.77
N ASP A 699 -27.41 12.35 1.98
CA ASP A 699 -28.00 11.25 1.18
C ASP A 699 -27.19 10.89 -0.08
N LYS A 700 -26.17 11.68 -0.43
CA LYS A 700 -25.31 11.45 -1.60
C LYS A 700 -23.93 10.89 -1.26
N LEU A 701 -23.64 10.64 0.02
CA LEU A 701 -22.33 10.17 0.47
C LEU A 701 -21.95 8.76 -0.03
N ASP A 702 -22.91 7.96 -0.48
CA ASP A 702 -22.69 6.63 -1.05
C ASP A 702 -23.05 6.52 -2.54
N MET A 703 -23.38 7.64 -3.18
CA MET A 703 -23.70 7.68 -4.60
C MET A 703 -22.44 7.88 -5.44
N ASP A 704 -22.30 7.07 -6.49
CA ASP A 704 -21.22 7.19 -7.48
C ASP A 704 -21.12 8.64 -8.01
N PHE A 705 -19.90 9.10 -8.25
CA PHE A 705 -19.54 10.43 -8.77
C PHE A 705 -19.80 11.62 -7.84
N HIS A 706 -20.30 11.39 -6.61
CA HIS A 706 -20.50 12.44 -5.61
C HIS A 706 -19.36 12.50 -4.59
N THR A 707 -18.92 11.35 -4.08
CA THR A 707 -17.87 11.23 -3.05
C THR A 707 -16.52 11.73 -3.54
N VAL A 708 -16.23 11.61 -4.84
CA VAL A 708 -15.04 12.22 -5.47
C VAL A 708 -14.93 13.74 -5.23
N SER A 709 -16.04 14.44 -4.97
CA SER A 709 -16.03 15.87 -4.65
C SER A 709 -15.33 16.19 -3.33
N LEU A 710 -15.19 15.20 -2.43
CA LEU A 710 -14.48 15.32 -1.16
C LEU A 710 -12.95 15.22 -1.33
N PHE A 711 -12.48 14.81 -2.51
CA PHE A 711 -11.06 14.66 -2.80
C PHE A 711 -10.31 16.01 -2.64
N ASN A 712 -9.24 16.00 -1.86
CA ASN A 712 -8.42 17.17 -1.53
C ASN A 712 -9.19 18.36 -0.92
N LYS A 713 -10.30 18.10 -0.20
CA LYS A 713 -11.07 19.14 0.52
C LYS A 713 -10.87 19.04 2.03
N LEU A 714 -10.84 20.18 2.71
CA LEU A 714 -10.77 20.26 4.17
C LEU A 714 -12.15 20.24 4.84
N LEU A 715 -13.19 20.68 4.12
CA LEU A 715 -14.52 20.88 4.66
C LEU A 715 -15.57 20.42 3.66
N ASN A 716 -16.57 19.68 4.13
CA ASN A 716 -17.83 19.47 3.42
C ASN A 716 -18.92 20.24 4.17
N LEU A 717 -19.62 21.13 3.48
CA LEU A 717 -20.62 22.00 4.09
C LEU A 717 -21.93 21.92 3.34
N CYS A 718 -22.97 21.43 4.00
CA CYS A 718 -24.32 21.36 3.44
C CYS A 718 -25.33 22.02 4.37
N ILE A 719 -26.21 22.81 3.78
CA ILE A 719 -27.36 23.42 4.46
C ILE A 719 -28.58 22.65 3.97
N GLU A 720 -29.21 21.88 4.84
CA GLU A 720 -30.37 21.04 4.52
C GLU A 720 -31.61 21.60 5.24
N THR A 721 -32.68 21.86 4.48
CA THR A 721 -33.93 22.43 5.00
C THR A 721 -34.77 21.43 5.78
N GLU A 722 -34.75 20.14 5.42
CA GLU A 722 -35.39 19.06 6.17
C GLU A 722 -34.64 17.73 5.93
N ALA A 723 -34.13 17.12 7.00
CA ALA A 723 -33.45 15.83 6.93
C ALA A 723 -34.47 14.68 6.80
N ARG A 724 -34.94 14.40 5.58
CA ARG A 724 -35.98 13.37 5.35
C ARG A 724 -35.48 11.96 5.06
N GLU A 725 -34.20 11.70 4.75
CA GLU A 725 -33.80 10.38 4.26
C GLU A 725 -32.55 9.77 4.91
N LEU A 726 -32.57 8.44 5.00
CA LEU A 726 -31.61 7.57 5.69
C LEU A 726 -30.23 7.66 5.05
N ALA A 727 -29.29 8.31 5.74
CA ALA A 727 -27.89 8.23 5.40
C ALA A 727 -27.41 6.77 5.47
N ASN A 728 -26.70 6.30 4.45
CA ASN A 728 -25.96 5.04 4.53
C ASN A 728 -24.93 5.14 5.66
N THR A 729 -25.25 4.48 6.78
CA THR A 729 -24.47 4.60 8.02
C THR A 729 -23.05 4.07 7.83
N ALA A 730 -22.84 3.11 6.94
CA ALA A 730 -21.51 2.58 6.65
C ALA A 730 -20.64 3.62 5.92
N ALA A 731 -21.17 4.25 4.86
CA ALA A 731 -20.47 5.29 4.12
C ALA A 731 -20.13 6.49 5.01
N PHE A 732 -21.10 6.97 5.80
CA PHE A 732 -20.87 8.06 6.77
C PHE A 732 -19.74 7.73 7.76
N LYS A 733 -19.75 6.53 8.36
CA LYS A 733 -18.69 6.11 9.30
C LYS A 733 -17.33 6.03 8.64
N SER A 734 -17.27 5.50 7.42
CA SER A 734 -16.03 5.35 6.65
C SER A 734 -15.42 6.72 6.34
N ILE A 735 -16.23 7.64 5.79
CA ILE A 735 -15.82 9.00 5.44
C ILE A 735 -15.39 9.80 6.67
N VAL A 736 -16.16 9.78 7.75
CA VAL A 736 -15.83 10.53 8.98
C VAL A 736 -14.56 10.02 9.65
N SER A 737 -14.25 8.73 9.50
CA SER A 737 -13.01 8.14 10.03
C SER A 737 -11.80 8.39 9.12
N GLY A 738 -12.02 8.98 7.94
CA GLY A 738 -11.01 9.24 6.93
C GLY A 738 -10.45 8.00 6.26
N GLU A 739 -11.28 6.96 6.12
CA GLU A 739 -10.95 5.77 5.34
C GLU A 739 -10.88 6.11 3.84
N THR A 740 -10.05 5.37 3.11
CA THR A 740 -9.94 5.46 1.66
C THR A 740 -11.28 5.15 0.99
N GLN A 741 -11.73 6.04 0.11
CA GLN A 741 -12.90 5.86 -0.75
C GLN A 741 -12.44 5.54 -2.17
N GLU A 742 -13.29 4.86 -2.94
CA GLU A 742 -13.07 4.59 -4.35
C GLU A 742 -14.22 5.19 -5.16
N ASP A 743 -13.91 6.15 -6.03
CA ASP A 743 -14.89 6.82 -6.88
C ASP A 743 -14.21 7.31 -8.17
N ALA A 744 -14.99 7.86 -9.11
CA ALA A 744 -14.49 8.42 -10.36
C ALA A 744 -15.06 9.82 -10.59
N TYR A 745 -14.35 10.62 -11.38
CA TYR A 745 -15.01 11.72 -12.09
C TYR A 745 -15.82 11.14 -13.25
N LYS A 746 -16.94 11.78 -13.63
CA LYS A 746 -17.73 11.36 -14.80
C LYS A 746 -16.82 11.19 -16.03
N TYR A 747 -16.95 10.05 -16.70
CA TYR A 747 -16.18 9.68 -17.90
C TYR A 747 -14.67 9.48 -17.68
N ARG A 748 -14.24 9.23 -16.43
CA ARG A 748 -12.87 8.85 -16.08
C ARG A 748 -12.85 7.51 -15.33
N ASP A 749 -11.66 6.92 -15.23
CA ASP A 749 -11.45 5.71 -14.45
C ASP A 749 -11.63 5.98 -12.94
N ARG A 750 -11.99 4.92 -12.20
CA ARG A 750 -12.07 4.96 -10.73
C ARG A 750 -10.67 5.02 -10.15
N PHE A 751 -10.52 5.79 -9.09
CA PHE A 751 -9.29 5.85 -8.31
C PHE A 751 -9.63 5.87 -6.82
N SER A 752 -8.68 5.43 -6.01
CA SER A 752 -8.81 5.45 -4.55
C SER A 752 -8.19 6.73 -3.98
N PHE A 753 -8.84 7.32 -2.99
CA PHE A 753 -8.34 8.50 -2.29
C PHE A 753 -8.80 8.55 -0.82
N PRO A 754 -8.02 9.15 0.10
CA PRO A 754 -8.43 9.30 1.47
C PRO A 754 -9.34 10.52 1.57
N VAL A 755 -10.38 10.43 2.39
CA VAL A 755 -11.18 11.61 2.70
C VAL A 755 -10.69 12.23 3.99
N PHE A 756 -10.28 13.49 3.94
CA PHE A 756 -9.98 14.27 5.15
C PHE A 756 -10.88 15.50 5.26
N ALA A 757 -11.96 15.59 4.50
CA ALA A 757 -12.94 16.65 4.66
C ALA A 757 -13.73 16.45 5.96
N ARG A 758 -13.79 17.48 6.84
CA ARG A 758 -14.72 17.46 7.98
C ARG A 758 -16.13 17.65 7.46
N LEU A 759 -17.04 16.76 7.83
CA LEU A 759 -18.45 16.89 7.45
C LEU A 759 -19.18 17.84 8.41
N CYS A 760 -19.82 18.86 7.86
CA CYS A 760 -20.57 19.86 8.60
C CYS A 760 -21.94 20.08 7.94
N TYR A 761 -23.01 19.85 8.70
CA TYR A 761 -24.39 19.96 8.22
C TYR A 761 -25.15 20.97 9.07
N ALA A 762 -25.85 21.91 8.43
CA ALA A 762 -26.87 22.72 9.09
C ALA A 762 -28.24 22.10 8.81
N THR A 763 -28.96 21.71 9.87
CA THR A 763 -30.28 21.09 9.78
C THR A 763 -31.20 21.65 10.87
N ASN A 764 -32.51 21.43 10.76
CA ASN A 764 -33.44 21.80 11.85
C ASN A 764 -33.35 20.81 13.00
N HIS A 765 -33.37 19.51 12.67
CA HIS A 765 -33.22 18.41 13.61
C HIS A 765 -32.13 17.45 13.13
N LEU A 766 -31.60 16.64 14.04
CA LEU A 766 -30.64 15.62 13.67
C LEU A 766 -31.29 14.60 12.69
N PRO A 767 -30.64 14.24 11.58
CA PRO A 767 -31.13 13.21 10.67
C PRO A 767 -31.33 11.87 11.38
N ARG A 768 -32.32 11.11 10.91
CA ARG A 768 -32.52 9.73 11.38
C ARG A 768 -31.54 8.79 10.68
N PHE A 769 -30.77 8.06 11.48
CA PHE A 769 -29.91 6.98 11.00
C PHE A 769 -30.57 5.62 11.27
N SER A 770 -30.35 4.64 10.38
CA SER A 770 -30.85 3.27 10.55
C SER A 770 -30.13 2.54 11.69
N ASP A 771 -28.88 2.88 11.93
CA ASP A 771 -28.06 2.33 13.02
C ASP A 771 -28.15 3.22 14.26
N THR A 772 -28.58 2.65 15.39
CA THR A 772 -28.63 3.34 16.70
C THR A 772 -27.43 3.02 17.60
N SER A 773 -26.38 2.39 17.06
CA SER A 773 -25.21 1.98 17.84
C SER A 773 -24.37 3.15 18.35
N ARG A 774 -23.65 2.91 19.46
CA ARG A 774 -22.62 3.81 19.98
C ARG A 774 -21.55 4.16 18.93
N GLY A 775 -21.29 3.26 17.98
CA GLY A 775 -20.32 3.47 16.92
C GLY A 775 -20.69 4.62 15.97
N LEU A 776 -21.97 4.85 15.71
CA LEU A 776 -22.41 6.02 14.95
C LEU A 776 -22.33 7.29 15.80
N TYR A 777 -23.00 7.31 16.96
CA TYR A 777 -23.18 8.55 17.71
C TYR A 777 -21.89 9.10 18.32
N ARG A 778 -20.88 8.26 18.57
CA ARG A 778 -19.55 8.76 18.94
C ARG A 778 -18.93 9.65 17.86
N ARG A 779 -19.38 9.54 16.60
CA ARG A 779 -18.89 10.32 15.46
C ARG A 779 -19.70 11.59 15.19
N ILE A 780 -20.77 11.81 15.95
CA ILE A 780 -21.63 12.97 15.82
C ILE A 780 -21.28 13.99 16.91
N LEU A 781 -21.27 15.25 16.52
CA LEU A 781 -21.23 16.41 17.38
C LEU A 781 -22.42 17.28 17.00
N ALA A 782 -23.21 17.73 17.98
CA ALA A 782 -24.38 18.56 17.74
C ALA A 782 -24.29 19.85 18.54
N LEU A 783 -24.48 20.98 17.87
CA LEU A 783 -24.58 22.31 18.47
C LEU A 783 -25.96 22.88 18.19
N ASP A 784 -26.65 23.35 19.22
CA ASP A 784 -27.99 23.92 19.10
C ASP A 784 -27.92 25.44 18.96
N PHE A 785 -28.29 25.95 17.80
CA PHE A 785 -28.42 27.39 17.56
C PHE A 785 -29.86 27.80 17.86
N GLY A 786 -30.17 27.96 19.16
CA GLY A 786 -31.53 28.22 19.63
C GLY A 786 -31.97 29.68 19.63
N GLN A 787 -31.06 30.63 19.35
CA GLN A 787 -31.37 32.07 19.39
C GLN A 787 -32.14 32.52 18.14
N ASP A 788 -33.04 33.50 18.29
CA ASP A 788 -33.77 34.10 17.17
C ASP A 788 -33.23 35.51 16.86
N PHE A 789 -32.65 35.67 15.67
CA PHE A 789 -32.14 36.94 15.16
C PHE A 789 -33.02 37.57 14.08
N SER A 790 -34.28 37.15 13.94
CA SER A 790 -35.25 37.71 12.98
C SER A 790 -35.41 39.23 13.07
N GLN A 791 -35.22 39.80 14.26
CA GLN A 791 -35.28 41.24 14.55
C GLN A 791 -33.94 41.97 14.38
N SER A 792 -32.84 41.27 14.05
CA SER A 792 -31.51 41.88 13.93
C SER A 792 -31.42 42.83 12.74
N LYS A 793 -30.84 44.02 12.95
CA LYS A 793 -30.76 45.09 11.95
C LYS A 793 -29.38 45.24 11.30
N ASP A 794 -28.37 44.49 11.75
CA ASP A 794 -27.00 44.61 11.22
C ASP A 794 -26.85 43.87 9.89
N LYS A 795 -27.23 44.56 8.80
CA LYS A 795 -27.15 44.03 7.43
C LYS A 795 -25.72 43.74 6.97
N ASP A 796 -24.74 44.41 7.57
CA ASP A 796 -23.33 44.29 7.20
C ASP A 796 -22.55 43.30 8.08
N LEU A 797 -23.25 42.57 8.96
CA LEU A 797 -22.63 41.65 9.91
C LEU A 797 -21.67 40.66 9.25
N GLU A 798 -22.08 40.03 8.16
CA GLU A 798 -21.22 39.07 7.43
C GLU A 798 -19.92 39.72 6.96
N THR A 799 -19.99 40.92 6.40
CA THR A 799 -18.81 41.67 5.94
C THR A 799 -17.87 41.98 7.11
N LYS A 800 -18.42 42.38 8.26
CA LYS A 800 -17.64 42.64 9.48
C LYS A 800 -16.94 41.37 9.99
N LEU A 801 -17.63 40.23 9.98
CA LEU A 801 -17.05 38.95 10.41
C LEU A 801 -15.95 38.47 9.45
N LEU A 802 -16.16 38.58 8.14
CA LEU A 802 -15.17 38.19 7.13
C LEU A 802 -13.92 39.10 7.13
N ALA A 803 -14.04 40.36 7.58
CA ALA A 803 -12.88 41.23 7.76
C ALA A 803 -11.94 40.75 8.89
N GLU A 804 -12.44 39.91 9.81
CA GLU A 804 -11.67 39.42 10.97
C GLU A 804 -11.02 38.05 10.74
N LEU A 805 -11.06 37.47 9.52
CA LEU A 805 -10.55 36.11 9.24
C LEU A 805 -9.15 35.82 9.80
N PRO A 806 -8.13 36.70 9.69
CA PRO A 806 -6.83 36.46 10.31
C PRO A 806 -6.89 36.33 11.84
N GLY A 807 -7.77 37.08 12.50
CA GLY A 807 -8.00 36.96 13.95
C GLY A 807 -8.78 35.70 14.30
N ILE A 808 -9.78 35.34 13.49
CA ILE A 808 -10.57 34.12 13.63
C ILE A 808 -9.68 32.88 13.44
N PHE A 809 -8.68 32.95 12.57
CA PHE A 809 -7.66 31.91 12.42
C PHE A 809 -6.88 31.69 13.71
N GLN A 810 -6.43 32.76 14.39
CA GLN A 810 -5.75 32.62 15.68
C GLN A 810 -6.67 32.03 16.76
N TRP A 811 -7.91 32.50 16.80
CA TRP A 811 -8.95 31.97 17.69
C TRP A 811 -9.20 30.48 17.42
N ALA A 812 -9.25 30.06 16.16
CA ALA A 812 -9.41 28.66 15.77
C ALA A 812 -8.19 27.80 16.13
N LEU A 813 -6.97 28.30 15.95
CA LEU A 813 -5.74 27.61 16.33
C LEU A 813 -5.66 27.35 17.84
N GLU A 814 -6.11 28.30 18.66
CA GLU A 814 -6.22 28.11 20.11
C GLU A 814 -7.21 26.97 20.45
N GLY A 815 -8.37 26.93 19.78
CA GLY A 815 -9.31 25.82 19.89
C GLY A 815 -8.69 24.48 19.51
N TYR A 816 -8.00 24.42 18.37
CA TYR A 816 -7.35 23.19 17.91
C TYR A 816 -6.27 22.71 18.87
N ARG A 817 -5.47 23.61 19.45
CA ARG A 817 -4.47 23.25 20.47
C ARG A 817 -5.13 22.62 21.68
N ARG A 818 -6.19 23.25 22.21
CA ARG A 818 -6.95 22.71 23.35
C ARG A 818 -7.56 21.35 23.03
N LEU A 819 -8.16 21.17 21.86
CA LEU A 819 -8.68 19.87 21.41
C LEU A 819 -7.57 18.81 21.36
N ARG A 820 -6.41 19.17 20.82
CA ARG A 820 -5.25 18.27 20.73
C ARG A 820 -4.67 17.89 22.08
N ASP A 821 -4.65 18.81 23.03
CA ASP A 821 -4.13 18.55 24.38
C ASP A 821 -5.09 17.68 25.18
N ARG A 822 -6.41 17.85 24.97
CA ARG A 822 -7.45 17.05 25.62
C ARG A 822 -7.73 15.70 24.93
N ASP A 823 -7.41 15.58 23.65
CA ASP A 823 -7.63 14.44 22.75
C ASP A 823 -9.10 14.07 22.46
N GLU A 824 -10.06 14.81 23.01
CA GLU A 824 -11.49 14.64 22.74
C GLU A 824 -12.26 15.96 22.74
N PHE A 825 -13.36 16.00 22.00
CA PHE A 825 -14.33 17.10 22.07
C PHE A 825 -15.10 17.02 23.39
N GLU A 826 -15.30 18.17 24.04
CA GLU A 826 -16.32 18.29 25.09
C GLU A 826 -17.70 17.93 24.51
N THR A 827 -18.59 17.40 25.34
CA THR A 827 -19.96 17.04 24.91
C THR A 827 -20.92 18.21 25.17
N PRO A 828 -21.41 18.91 24.13
CA PRO A 828 -22.34 20.03 24.29
C PRO A 828 -23.68 19.58 24.89
N PRO A 829 -24.43 20.48 25.56
CA PRO A 829 -25.75 20.18 26.11
C PRO A 829 -26.71 19.53 25.10
N ALA A 830 -26.76 20.05 23.86
CA ALA A 830 -27.58 19.49 22.78
C ALA A 830 -27.25 18.02 22.48
N MET A 831 -25.95 17.68 22.48
CA MET A 831 -25.51 16.31 22.27
C MET A 831 -25.84 15.40 23.47
N GLN A 832 -25.84 15.92 24.70
CA GLN A 832 -26.25 15.15 25.88
C GLN A 832 -27.73 14.74 25.78
N ASN A 833 -28.60 15.67 25.37
CA ASN A 833 -30.02 15.41 25.15
C ASN A 833 -30.23 14.34 24.08
N ILE A 834 -29.54 14.47 22.94
CA ILE A 834 -29.59 13.48 21.85
C ILE A 834 -29.14 12.09 22.34
N ILE A 835 -28.03 12.01 23.08
CA ILE A 835 -27.54 10.73 23.64
C ILE A 835 -28.57 10.11 24.60
N GLN A 836 -29.26 10.93 25.41
CA GLN A 836 -30.33 10.45 26.29
C GLN A 836 -31.52 9.91 25.48
N ASP A 837 -31.99 10.64 24.46
CA ASP A 837 -33.10 10.21 23.59
C ASP A 837 -32.79 8.89 22.85
N ILE A 838 -31.54 8.74 22.39
CA ILE A 838 -31.08 7.50 21.76
C ILE A 838 -31.07 6.36 22.76
N ARG A 839 -30.51 6.57 23.97
CA ARG A 839 -30.49 5.54 25.01
C ARG A 839 -31.90 5.07 25.36
N ARG A 840 -32.85 6.00 25.47
CA ARG A 840 -34.27 5.72 25.73
C ARG A 840 -34.94 4.94 24.61
N SER A 841 -34.66 5.30 23.35
CA SER A 841 -35.26 4.64 22.17
C SER A 841 -34.60 3.30 21.82
N SER A 842 -33.30 3.13 22.05
CA SER A 842 -32.54 1.93 21.69
C SER A 842 -32.53 0.85 22.78
N SER A 843 -32.90 1.18 24.02
CA SER A 843 -32.92 0.23 25.15
C SER A 843 -34.18 0.39 25.98
N SER A 844 -35.06 -0.61 25.92
CA SER A 844 -36.23 -0.70 26.81
C SER A 844 -35.85 -0.78 28.29
N VAL A 845 -34.66 -1.32 28.60
CA VAL A 845 -34.13 -1.40 29.97
C VAL A 845 -33.64 -0.04 30.47
N ALA A 846 -33.00 0.76 29.61
CA ALA A 846 -32.56 2.11 29.97
C ALA A 846 -33.75 3.03 30.24
N ALA A 847 -34.75 3.00 29.36
CA ALA A 847 -35.98 3.76 29.54
C ALA A 847 -36.72 3.34 30.83
N PHE A 848 -36.81 2.03 31.11
CA PHE A 848 -37.40 1.53 32.36
C PHE A 848 -36.68 2.04 33.61
N VAL A 849 -35.34 2.02 33.65
CA VAL A 849 -34.59 2.50 34.82
C VAL A 849 -34.82 3.98 35.07
N GLU A 850 -34.99 4.76 34.02
CA GLU A 850 -35.18 6.21 34.13
C GLU A 850 -36.61 6.59 34.51
N ASP A 851 -37.60 5.91 33.93
CA ASP A 851 -39.02 6.21 34.13
C ASP A 851 -39.56 5.61 35.45
N GLU A 852 -39.10 4.41 35.82
CA GLU A 852 -39.68 3.60 36.90
C GLU A 852 -38.71 3.33 38.06
N CYS A 853 -37.46 3.82 38.01
CA CYS A 853 -36.50 3.60 39.10
C CYS A 853 -35.88 4.90 39.62
N THR A 854 -35.67 4.96 40.93
CA THR A 854 -34.86 6.01 41.58
C THR A 854 -33.55 5.41 42.09
N VAL A 855 -32.42 5.92 41.61
CA VAL A 855 -31.09 5.49 42.07
C VAL A 855 -30.65 6.32 43.27
N LEU A 856 -30.25 5.65 44.35
CA LEU A 856 -29.91 6.29 45.63
C LEU A 856 -28.40 6.47 45.80
N ASP A 857 -27.98 7.34 46.73
CA ASP A 857 -26.58 7.77 46.89
C ASP A 857 -25.68 6.80 47.67
N GLY A 858 -26.05 5.52 47.72
CA GLY A 858 -25.20 4.46 48.27
C GLY A 858 -25.25 4.27 49.79
N THR A 859 -25.87 5.22 50.51
CA THR A 859 -25.93 5.23 51.99
C THR A 859 -27.26 4.72 52.56
N SER A 860 -28.29 4.52 51.72
CA SER A 860 -29.65 4.20 52.18
C SER A 860 -29.86 2.75 52.59
N GLY A 861 -29.01 1.82 52.14
CA GLY A 861 -29.17 0.37 52.38
C GLY A 861 -30.41 -0.27 51.75
N GLN A 862 -31.20 0.51 50.99
CA GLN A 862 -32.41 0.03 50.33
C GLN A 862 -32.08 -0.85 49.13
N TYR A 863 -32.97 -1.78 48.83
CA TYR A 863 -32.81 -2.74 47.75
C TYR A 863 -34.15 -3.12 47.14
N VAL A 864 -34.13 -3.56 45.89
CA VAL A 864 -35.27 -4.20 45.22
C VAL A 864 -34.87 -5.62 44.84
N SER A 865 -35.78 -6.57 45.06
CA SER A 865 -35.55 -7.95 44.65
C SER A 865 -35.51 -8.08 43.13
N ASN A 866 -34.63 -8.94 42.60
CA ASN A 866 -34.56 -9.21 41.16
C ASN A 866 -35.94 -9.61 40.59
N PRO A 867 -36.73 -10.50 41.23
CA PRO A 867 -38.07 -10.79 40.73
C PRO A 867 -38.96 -9.54 40.60
N ALA A 868 -38.98 -8.68 41.62
CA ALA A 868 -39.79 -7.45 41.58
C ALA A 868 -39.33 -6.48 40.49
N LEU A 869 -38.01 -6.31 40.31
CA LEU A 869 -37.44 -5.49 39.23
C LEU A 869 -37.84 -6.01 37.84
N TYR A 870 -37.78 -7.32 37.62
CA TYR A 870 -38.13 -7.91 36.33
C TYR A 870 -39.64 -7.86 36.07
N ASP A 871 -40.47 -8.03 37.11
CA ASP A 871 -41.91 -7.89 36.99
C ASP A 871 -42.35 -6.44 36.70
N ALA A 872 -41.70 -5.44 37.32
CA ALA A 872 -41.91 -4.03 37.00
C ALA A 872 -41.49 -3.73 35.56
N TYR A 873 -40.33 -4.23 35.11
CA TYR A 873 -39.88 -4.07 33.73
C TYR A 873 -40.84 -4.68 32.70
N LYS A 874 -41.41 -5.86 32.96
CA LYS A 874 -42.41 -6.48 32.09
C LYS A 874 -43.69 -5.62 31.99
N ARG A 875 -44.15 -5.05 33.10
CA ARG A 875 -45.32 -4.15 33.14
C ARG A 875 -45.06 -2.88 32.33
N TYR A 876 -43.94 -2.23 32.59
CA TYR A 876 -43.48 -1.07 31.83
C TYR A 876 -43.42 -1.34 30.32
N CYS A 877 -42.88 -2.49 29.92
CA CYS A 877 -42.84 -2.89 28.50
C CYS A 877 -44.24 -3.03 27.90
N ALA A 878 -45.18 -3.64 28.62
CA ALA A 878 -46.56 -3.80 28.16
C ALA A 878 -47.28 -2.45 28.01
N GLU A 879 -47.11 -1.54 28.98
CA GLU A 879 -47.72 -0.21 28.97
C GLU A 879 -47.16 0.70 27.86
N ASN A 880 -45.89 0.51 27.50
CA ASN A 880 -45.20 1.31 26.49
C ASN A 880 -45.11 0.62 25.11
N GLY A 881 -45.84 -0.48 24.89
CA GLY A 881 -45.87 -1.21 23.62
C GLY A 881 -44.53 -1.84 23.20
N LYS A 882 -43.63 -2.11 24.17
CA LYS A 882 -42.31 -2.73 23.96
C LYS A 882 -42.37 -4.24 24.26
N LYS A 883 -41.56 -5.05 23.57
CA LYS A 883 -41.39 -6.48 23.93
C LYS A 883 -40.34 -6.61 25.05
N PRO A 884 -40.63 -7.26 26.18
CA PRO A 884 -39.66 -7.45 27.25
C PRO A 884 -38.58 -8.47 26.85
N PHE A 885 -37.34 -8.21 27.25
CA PHE A 885 -36.27 -9.21 27.20
C PHE A 885 -36.53 -10.39 28.15
N SER A 886 -35.84 -11.52 27.93
CA SER A 886 -35.78 -12.59 28.94
C SER A 886 -35.07 -12.10 30.21
N SER A 887 -35.35 -12.73 31.35
CA SER A 887 -34.78 -12.35 32.66
C SER A 887 -33.25 -12.24 32.63
N ASP A 888 -32.56 -13.22 32.01
CA ASP A 888 -31.10 -13.21 31.92
C ASP A 888 -30.56 -12.05 31.09
N VAL A 889 -31.21 -11.74 29.96
CA VAL A 889 -30.82 -10.62 29.09
C VAL A 889 -31.13 -9.29 29.77
N PHE A 890 -32.28 -9.17 30.43
CA PHE A 890 -32.65 -7.99 31.22
C PHE A 890 -31.60 -7.68 32.29
N PHE A 891 -31.22 -8.64 33.13
CA PHE A 891 -30.22 -8.39 34.18
C PHE A 891 -28.82 -8.14 33.65
N LYS A 892 -28.48 -8.70 32.48
CA LYS A 892 -27.22 -8.41 31.79
C LYS A 892 -27.19 -6.95 31.30
N GLU A 893 -28.28 -6.46 30.72
CA GLU A 893 -28.39 -5.07 30.26
C GLU A 893 -28.57 -4.09 31.44
N LEU A 894 -29.33 -4.46 32.47
CA LEU A 894 -29.56 -3.62 33.65
C LEU A 894 -28.23 -3.25 34.32
N ARG A 895 -27.31 -4.21 34.47
CA ARG A 895 -25.94 -3.97 35.00
C ARG A 895 -25.10 -2.99 34.18
N ARG A 896 -25.42 -2.80 32.90
CA ARG A 896 -24.72 -1.85 32.02
C ARG A 896 -25.30 -0.44 32.13
N VAL A 897 -26.57 -0.34 32.53
CA VAL A 897 -27.33 0.91 32.60
C VAL A 897 -27.22 1.53 33.99
N VAL A 898 -27.33 0.73 35.05
CA VAL A 898 -27.28 1.25 36.42
C VAL A 898 -25.84 1.65 36.82
N PRO A 899 -25.67 2.70 37.63
CA PRO A 899 -24.35 3.11 38.09
C PRO A 899 -23.61 2.01 38.89
N PRO A 900 -22.26 2.04 38.96
CA PRO A 900 -21.49 1.04 39.72
C PRO A 900 -21.85 0.92 41.21
N LYS A 901 -22.47 1.95 41.79
CA LYS A 901 -22.98 1.94 43.18
C LYS A 901 -24.19 1.03 43.39
N CYS A 902 -24.86 0.57 42.33
CA CYS A 902 -25.93 -0.42 42.39
C CYS A 902 -25.32 -1.83 42.32
N GLU A 903 -25.30 -2.54 43.47
CA GLU A 903 -24.68 -3.86 43.55
C GLU A 903 -25.72 -4.98 43.49
N PHE A 904 -25.37 -6.07 42.80
CA PHE A 904 -26.19 -7.27 42.74
C PHE A 904 -25.66 -8.34 43.69
N LYS A 905 -26.40 -8.65 44.74
CA LYS A 905 -25.96 -9.61 45.77
C LYS A 905 -27.09 -10.54 46.23
N LEU A 906 -26.72 -11.62 46.93
CA LEU A 906 -27.68 -12.49 47.60
C LEU A 906 -28.02 -11.93 48.98
N GLN A 907 -29.30 -11.85 49.30
CA GLN A 907 -29.78 -11.38 50.59
C GLN A 907 -30.98 -12.22 51.04
N ARG A 908 -31.14 -12.42 52.36
CA ARG A 908 -32.37 -13.03 52.89
C ARG A 908 -33.51 -12.02 52.84
N VAL A 909 -34.55 -12.34 52.09
CA VAL A 909 -35.81 -11.58 51.99
C VAL A 909 -36.93 -12.56 52.35
N ASP A 910 -37.69 -12.25 53.40
CA ASP A 910 -38.80 -13.10 53.91
C ASP A 910 -38.41 -14.58 54.13
N GLY A 911 -37.23 -14.80 54.72
CA GLY A 911 -36.71 -16.14 55.02
C GLY A 911 -36.13 -16.91 53.82
N LYS A 912 -36.23 -16.38 52.59
CA LYS A 912 -35.64 -16.98 51.38
C LYS A 912 -34.42 -16.20 50.91
N VAL A 913 -33.41 -16.91 50.41
CA VAL A 913 -32.21 -16.28 49.82
C VAL A 913 -32.56 -15.86 48.40
N THR A 914 -32.59 -14.55 48.16
CA THR A 914 -33.02 -13.94 46.89
C THR A 914 -31.93 -13.00 46.38
N ARG A 915 -31.75 -12.91 45.06
CA ARG A 915 -30.89 -11.89 44.45
C ARG A 915 -31.58 -10.54 44.52
N VAL A 916 -30.87 -9.52 44.97
CA VAL A 916 -31.35 -8.15 45.08
C VAL A 916 -30.38 -7.19 44.40
N CYS A 917 -30.91 -6.06 43.94
CA CYS A 917 -30.11 -4.91 43.52
C CYS A 917 -30.19 -3.86 44.62
N THR A 918 -29.04 -3.41 45.14
CA THR A 918 -28.98 -2.36 46.18
C THR A 918 -28.98 -0.96 45.58
N ASN A 919 -29.33 0.03 46.40
CA ASN A 919 -29.28 1.46 46.07
C ASN A 919 -30.16 1.84 44.87
N ILE A 920 -31.27 1.13 44.70
CA ILE A 920 -32.30 1.39 43.70
C ILE A 920 -33.66 1.23 44.38
N MET A 921 -34.63 2.05 43.99
CA MET A 921 -36.06 1.90 44.30
C MET A 921 -36.86 1.84 43.01
N LEU A 922 -38.01 1.16 43.06
CA LEU A 922 -39.05 1.34 42.05
C LEU A 922 -39.87 2.57 42.43
N ALA A 923 -40.18 3.42 41.45
CA ALA A 923 -40.98 4.63 41.62
C ALA A 923 -42.45 4.31 41.93
#